data_AF-A0A1D7TW77-F1
#
_entry.id   AF-A0A1D7TW77-F1
#
_cell.length_a   1.000
_cell.length_b   1.000
_cell.length_c   1.000
_cell.angle_alpha   90.00
_cell.angle_beta   90.00
_cell.angle_gamma   90.00
#
_symmetry.space_group_name_H-M   'P 1'
#
loop_
_entity.id
_entity.type
_entity.pdbx_description
1 polymer ?
#
loop_
_entity_poly.entity_id
_entity_poly.type
_entity_poly.pdbx_seq_one_letter_code
_entity_poly.pdbx_strand_id
1 'polypeptide(L)'
;MVLVAIAVGLNPVPGAVMIFPSSIRQYLLATMAAVCLPGLGTLGYLAYDAVIDMRANQRLAGLVEADRALLLTGNAIRSDRGKAQTSLQANDDAGATIRSIVETSRSQIATAVAKLEAVDLAERSAHSAAILQAEKAMQGKIPDLDAEAAKPRAQRSLAATMPWYNAVGAIEAALTKASDAASLAVRLADPALAELQAFKAASWSLRSNYGTQCSLLRAPLGSGQALTPPQWKQFGELRGASNAAQSQLGQLATRAGISPELARKVGVATGEVATANQAMDQLVGKLGQGAGAVIGAEDWTAMCNGPFTAIVGAVAQSLDEMRSTTTAQSNHALTRLALIAGLLVALLALCAASWRGIQKRIANPLTGMNVALARMQAGDIDEAVPAAPCPDEVGALGNALEAYRENLVKVRALEEQERIASAARLARAQSMEAVVSDVGDVVAAAASGDFSARLQIEHADEQMQKLVAGINEINAVVDSATSEFAAALHAVAGGDLTSRIETAYRGKFAELKGAINETVDRLSTTVRTIQTTSADVGLAAREITMGADDLSKRTEEQASSLEETAATTEELAASVKASAQASKNAAAIATEAMQAAQSGGVIAGQAVDAMARIESASQKISDIIRVIDDIAFQTNLLALNAAVEAARAGDAGKGFAVVASEVRTLAQRSSAAAKDISGLISSSNMEVDAGVKLVRQAGDALTQILAASQKVAATIAEISAASGEQANGIDEMSQAVAHLDEMTQANAALSEQSAASAGSLSGRIVQLNDLVAAFRTGPEGATASSANYTPAPVRATASGTASEPERLRKLAEAAFGQSRAEAPARPAPAKKVVNSRANDAGWEEF
;
A
#
# COMPACT_ATOMS: atom_id res chain seq x y z
N MET A 1 -19.01 25.46 19.62
CA MET A 1 -19.54 24.51 20.62
C MET A 1 -20.63 23.62 20.04
N VAL A 2 -21.73 24.14 19.47
CA VAL A 2 -22.81 23.30 18.89
C VAL A 2 -22.30 22.26 17.87
N LEU A 3 -21.46 22.67 16.92
CA LEU A 3 -20.84 21.75 15.93
C LEU A 3 -19.96 20.65 16.55
N VAL A 4 -19.35 20.88 17.72
CA VAL A 4 -18.52 19.87 18.41
C VAL A 4 -19.39 18.89 19.20
N ALA A 5 -20.54 19.33 19.71
CA ALA A 5 -21.49 18.44 20.38
C ALA A 5 -22.14 17.45 19.39
N ILE A 6 -22.42 17.88 18.16
CA ILE A 6 -22.96 17.03 17.09
C ILE A 6 -21.96 15.94 16.66
N ALA A 7 -20.67 16.25 16.61
CA ALA A 7 -19.63 15.31 16.21
C ALA A 7 -19.32 14.18 17.23
N VAL A 8 -19.84 14.28 18.47
CA VAL A 8 -19.51 13.34 19.57
C VAL A 8 -20.76 12.55 20.04
N GLY A 9 -21.89 12.64 19.34
CA GLY A 9 -23.06 11.79 19.57
C GLY A 9 -23.78 11.98 20.92
N LEU A 10 -23.54 13.10 21.61
CA LEU A 10 -24.23 13.42 22.87
C LEU A 10 -25.59 14.06 22.59
N ASN A 11 -26.66 13.41 23.05
CA ASN A 11 -28.04 13.88 22.88
C ASN A 11 -28.24 15.29 23.48
N PRO A 12 -28.91 16.22 22.77
CA PRO A 12 -29.13 17.58 23.27
C PRO A 12 -30.12 17.58 24.44
N VAL A 13 -29.67 18.07 25.60
CA VAL A 13 -30.54 18.26 26.78
C VAL A 13 -31.56 19.36 26.49
N PRO A 14 -32.88 19.10 26.66
CA PRO A 14 -33.91 20.11 26.41
C PRO A 14 -33.93 21.15 27.53
N GLY A 15 -33.16 22.23 27.37
CA GLY A 15 -33.06 23.29 28.38
C GLY A 15 -32.04 24.41 28.11
N ALA A 16 -31.66 24.65 26.84
CA ALA A 16 -30.65 25.65 26.47
C ALA A 16 -31.19 27.09 26.53
N VAL A 17 -31.40 27.60 27.75
CA VAL A 17 -31.83 28.98 28.01
C VAL A 17 -30.69 29.98 27.76
N MET A 18 -30.97 30.99 26.92
CA MET A 18 -30.21 32.24 26.70
C MET A 18 -28.66 32.17 26.77
N ILE A 19 -28.02 31.88 25.63
CA ILE A 19 -26.58 32.07 25.43
C ILE A 19 -26.26 33.47 24.85
N PHE A 20 -26.92 34.51 25.36
CA PHE A 20 -26.45 35.88 25.21
C PHE A 20 -26.25 36.48 26.60
N PRO A 21 -24.99 36.77 26.98
CA PRO A 21 -24.70 37.21 28.33
C PRO A 21 -25.18 38.65 28.56
N SER A 22 -25.52 38.96 29.81
CA SER A 22 -25.95 40.29 30.29
C SER A 22 -24.84 41.36 30.29
N SER A 23 -23.72 41.11 29.60
CA SER A 23 -22.57 42.01 29.54
C SER A 23 -21.82 41.90 28.21
N ILE A 24 -21.55 43.07 27.58
CA ILE A 24 -20.71 43.22 26.38
C ILE A 24 -19.36 42.50 26.53
N ARG A 25 -18.78 42.49 27.74
CA ARG A 25 -17.52 41.79 28.04
C ARG A 25 -17.60 40.28 27.76
N GLN A 26 -18.72 39.65 28.10
CA GLN A 26 -18.92 38.22 27.91
C GLN A 26 -19.29 37.88 26.45
N TYR A 27 -19.92 38.81 25.72
CA TYR A 27 -20.16 38.66 24.28
C TYR A 27 -18.85 38.69 23.48
N LEU A 28 -17.99 39.68 23.73
CA LEU A 28 -16.66 39.80 23.11
C LEU A 28 -15.74 38.62 23.46
N LEU A 29 -15.89 38.04 24.66
CA LEU A 29 -15.27 36.78 25.05
C LEU A 29 -15.71 35.62 24.14
N ALA A 30 -17.02 35.46 23.95
CA ALA A 30 -17.59 34.35 23.20
C ALA A 30 -17.24 34.41 21.71
N THR A 31 -17.26 35.59 21.09
CA THR A 31 -16.87 35.78 19.69
C THR A 31 -15.38 35.54 19.47
N MET A 32 -14.52 36.04 20.36
CA MET A 32 -13.07 35.78 20.29
C MET A 32 -12.75 34.28 20.48
N ALA A 33 -13.43 33.61 21.41
CA ALA A 33 -13.31 32.16 21.58
C ALA A 33 -13.77 31.38 20.34
N ALA A 34 -14.85 31.81 19.67
CA ALA A 34 -15.34 31.19 18.44
C ALA A 34 -14.32 31.27 17.27
N VAL A 35 -13.45 32.28 17.26
CA VAL A 35 -12.37 32.43 16.25
C VAL A 35 -11.07 31.75 16.66
N CYS A 36 -10.64 31.84 17.93
CA CYS A 36 -9.40 31.21 18.39
C CYS A 36 -9.51 29.67 18.52
N LEU A 37 -10.68 29.12 18.92
CA LEU A 37 -10.83 27.67 19.15
C LEU A 37 -10.62 26.81 17.89
N PRO A 38 -11.17 27.13 16.69
CA PRO A 38 -10.88 26.37 15.47
C PRO A 38 -9.39 26.35 15.12
N GLY A 39 -8.68 27.48 15.24
CA GLY A 39 -7.25 27.56 14.97
C GLY A 39 -6.38 26.76 15.95
N LEU A 40 -6.78 26.70 17.22
CA LEU A 40 -6.15 25.82 18.21
C LEU A 40 -6.45 24.33 17.91
N GLY A 41 -7.66 24.03 17.45
CA GLY A 41 -8.06 22.68 17.04
C GLY A 41 -7.28 22.16 15.82
N THR A 42 -7.15 22.97 14.77
CA THR A 42 -6.40 22.59 13.55
C THR A 42 -4.91 22.44 13.82
N LEU A 43 -4.28 23.37 14.54
CA LEU A 43 -2.86 23.25 14.92
C LEU A 43 -2.64 22.07 15.88
N GLY A 44 -3.58 21.78 16.79
CA GLY A 44 -3.54 20.60 17.64
C GLY A 44 -3.61 19.29 16.86
N TYR A 45 -4.52 19.20 15.87
CA TYR A 45 -4.62 18.06 14.97
C TYR A 45 -3.35 17.86 14.13
N LEU A 46 -2.85 18.94 13.50
CA LEU A 46 -1.63 18.88 12.68
C LEU A 46 -0.38 18.50 13.49
N ALA A 47 -0.32 18.89 14.77
CA ALA A 47 0.74 18.49 15.69
C ALA A 47 0.63 17.00 16.10
N TYR A 48 -0.59 16.52 16.36
CA TYR A 48 -0.85 15.11 16.65
C TYR A 48 -0.45 14.21 15.48
N ASP A 49 -0.86 14.57 14.27
CA ASP A 49 -0.49 13.92 13.01
C ASP A 49 1.04 13.88 12.80
N ALA A 50 1.72 15.02 12.95
CA ALA A 50 3.19 15.09 12.86
C ALA A 50 3.92 14.25 13.93
N VAL A 51 3.32 14.04 15.11
CA VAL A 51 3.85 13.14 16.16
C VAL A 51 3.65 11.67 15.81
N ILE A 52 2.55 11.31 15.13
CA ILE A 52 2.35 9.96 14.58
C ILE A 52 3.39 9.68 13.50
N ASP A 53 3.51 10.57 12.51
CA ASP A 53 4.51 10.47 11.43
C ASP A 53 5.93 10.28 11.99
N MET A 54 6.31 11.11 12.97
CA MET A 54 7.63 11.03 13.59
C MET A 54 7.86 9.66 14.25
N ARG A 55 6.87 9.14 15.00
CA ARG A 55 6.98 7.83 15.66
C ARG A 55 7.02 6.67 14.68
N ALA A 56 6.22 6.72 13.61
CA ALA A 56 6.23 5.73 12.54
C ALA A 56 7.60 5.68 11.85
N ASN A 57 8.14 6.84 11.46
CA ASN A 57 9.46 6.94 10.82
C ASN A 57 10.61 6.53 11.76
N GLN A 58 10.53 6.82 13.06
CA GLN A 58 11.49 6.34 14.05
C GLN A 58 11.45 4.81 14.21
N ARG A 59 10.25 4.20 14.20
CA ARG A 59 10.08 2.74 14.22
C ARG A 59 10.69 2.10 12.96
N LEU A 60 10.40 2.66 11.79
CA LEU A 60 10.96 2.23 10.49
C LEU A 60 12.50 2.30 10.49
N ALA A 61 13.08 3.43 10.90
CA ALA A 61 14.53 3.60 11.01
C ALA A 61 15.16 2.55 11.95
N GLY A 62 14.49 2.25 13.07
CA GLY A 62 14.89 1.19 13.99
C GLY A 62 14.92 -0.18 13.33
N LEU A 63 13.84 -0.56 12.63
CA LEU A 63 13.74 -1.84 11.91
C LEU A 63 14.82 -2.00 10.83
N VAL A 64 15.09 -0.95 10.05
CA VAL A 64 16.18 -0.93 9.04
C VAL A 64 17.55 -1.11 9.71
N GLU A 65 17.80 -0.47 10.86
CA GLU A 65 19.05 -0.63 11.62
C GLU A 65 19.21 -2.03 12.24
N ALA A 66 18.13 -2.65 12.69
CA ALA A 66 18.13 -4.03 13.18
C ALA A 66 18.40 -5.01 12.02
N ASP A 67 17.69 -4.87 10.91
CA ASP A 67 17.90 -5.64 9.68
C ASP A 67 19.37 -5.59 9.20
N ARG A 68 19.91 -4.37 9.08
CA ARG A 68 21.30 -4.11 8.70
C ARG A 68 22.28 -4.82 9.63
N ALA A 69 22.07 -4.74 10.94
CA ALA A 69 22.95 -5.40 11.92
C ALA A 69 22.87 -6.92 11.84
N LEU A 70 21.66 -7.49 11.72
CA LEU A 70 21.45 -8.93 11.63
C LEU A 70 22.12 -9.52 10.38
N LEU A 71 21.88 -8.92 9.20
CA LEU A 71 22.42 -9.43 7.94
C LEU A 71 23.95 -9.28 7.85
N LEU A 72 24.49 -8.11 8.21
CA LEU A 72 25.93 -7.88 8.13
C LEU A 72 26.70 -8.73 9.15
N THR A 73 26.17 -8.92 10.36
CA THR A 73 26.71 -9.88 11.33
C THR A 73 26.67 -11.31 10.79
N GLY A 74 25.55 -11.74 10.18
CA GLY A 74 25.45 -13.05 9.54
C GLY A 74 26.51 -13.26 8.44
N ASN A 75 26.77 -12.23 7.63
CA ASN A 75 27.83 -12.28 6.61
C ASN A 75 29.25 -12.26 7.20
N ALA A 76 29.49 -11.49 8.28
CA ALA A 76 30.78 -11.46 8.96
C ALA A 76 31.12 -12.84 9.56
N ILE A 77 30.19 -13.43 10.30
CA ILE A 77 30.29 -14.79 10.86
C ILE A 77 30.51 -15.83 9.76
N ARG A 78 29.79 -15.72 8.62
CA ARG A 78 30.02 -16.58 7.45
C ARG A 78 31.46 -16.48 6.92
N SER A 79 32.00 -15.27 6.83
CA SER A 79 33.38 -15.01 6.38
C SER A 79 34.39 -15.57 7.38
N ASP A 80 34.20 -15.30 8.66
CA ASP A 80 35.11 -15.69 9.73
C ASP A 80 35.12 -17.22 9.94
N ARG A 81 33.99 -17.90 9.74
CA ARG A 81 33.92 -19.37 9.63
C ARG A 81 34.87 -19.92 8.55
N GLY A 82 34.92 -19.27 7.39
CA GLY A 82 35.85 -19.62 6.32
C GLY A 82 37.31 -19.36 6.72
N LYS A 83 37.60 -18.18 7.29
CA LYS A 83 38.95 -17.83 7.78
C LYS A 83 39.46 -18.80 8.84
N ALA A 84 38.60 -19.29 9.73
CA ALA A 84 38.96 -20.28 10.74
C ALA A 84 39.40 -21.61 10.10
N GLN A 85 38.68 -22.10 9.08
CA GLN A 85 39.10 -23.29 8.32
C GLN A 85 40.41 -23.08 7.56
N THR A 86 40.59 -21.94 6.89
CA THR A 86 41.86 -21.60 6.23
C THR A 86 43.01 -21.52 7.24
N SER A 87 42.79 -20.91 8.41
CA SER A 87 43.80 -20.77 9.46
C SER A 87 44.25 -22.13 10.02
N LEU A 88 43.31 -23.08 10.22
CA LEU A 88 43.65 -24.45 10.61
C LEU A 88 44.60 -25.14 9.63
N GLN A 89 44.39 -24.94 8.33
CA GLN A 89 45.17 -25.56 7.26
C GLN A 89 46.53 -24.87 7.01
N ALA A 90 46.56 -23.54 7.04
CA ALA A 90 47.71 -22.75 6.61
C ALA A 90 48.65 -22.33 7.76
N ASN A 91 48.09 -21.85 8.88
CA ASN A 91 48.86 -21.16 9.93
C ASN A 91 49.44 -22.15 10.94
N ASP A 92 50.65 -21.87 11.44
CA ASP A 92 51.25 -22.68 12.50
C ASP A 92 50.52 -22.49 13.84
N ASP A 93 50.22 -21.25 14.25
CA ASP A 93 49.27 -20.95 15.35
C ASP A 93 47.88 -20.57 14.78
N ALA A 94 47.05 -21.60 14.56
CA ALA A 94 45.65 -21.40 14.22
C ALA A 94 44.80 -20.94 15.42
N GLY A 95 45.21 -21.29 16.64
CA GLY A 95 44.43 -21.05 17.86
C GLY A 95 44.28 -19.57 18.19
N ALA A 96 45.33 -18.76 18.04
CA ALA A 96 45.22 -17.31 18.24
C ALA A 96 44.22 -16.65 17.27
N THR A 97 44.21 -17.09 16.01
CA THR A 97 43.30 -16.57 14.97
C THR A 97 41.85 -16.97 15.27
N ILE A 98 41.62 -18.24 15.63
CA ILE A 98 40.30 -18.77 15.98
C ILE A 98 39.72 -18.07 17.20
N ARG A 99 40.50 -17.87 18.27
CA ARG A 99 40.04 -17.15 19.47
C ARG A 99 39.61 -15.71 19.16
N SER A 100 40.38 -15.01 18.31
CA SER A 100 40.03 -13.66 17.84
C SER A 100 38.71 -13.64 17.04
N ILE A 101 38.53 -14.61 16.14
CA ILE A 101 37.30 -14.80 15.36
C ILE A 101 36.08 -15.06 16.25
N VAL A 102 36.21 -15.96 17.24
CA VAL A 102 35.13 -16.33 18.16
C VAL A 102 34.71 -15.13 19.02
N GLU A 103 35.66 -14.39 19.58
CA GLU A 103 35.37 -13.21 20.42
C GLU A 103 34.75 -12.07 19.59
N THR A 104 35.25 -11.84 18.37
CA THR A 104 34.68 -10.87 17.43
C THR A 104 33.25 -11.23 17.05
N SER A 105 33.01 -12.51 16.70
CA SER A 105 31.68 -13.02 16.36
C SER A 105 30.71 -12.85 17.52
N ARG A 106 31.12 -13.17 18.75
CA ARG A 106 30.32 -12.99 19.96
C ARG A 106 29.89 -11.55 20.17
N SER A 107 30.82 -10.60 20.04
CA SER A 107 30.53 -9.16 20.17
C SER A 107 29.55 -8.66 19.10
N GLN A 108 29.69 -9.15 17.86
CA GLN A 108 28.78 -8.82 16.76
C GLN A 108 27.38 -9.41 16.96
N ILE A 109 27.26 -10.67 17.41
CA ILE A 109 25.98 -11.31 17.74
C ILE A 109 25.26 -10.52 18.84
N ALA A 110 25.95 -10.22 19.94
CA ALA A 110 25.39 -9.44 21.04
C ALA A 110 24.88 -8.06 20.57
N THR A 111 25.64 -7.39 19.69
CA THR A 111 25.23 -6.09 19.11
C THR A 111 24.00 -6.21 18.21
N ALA A 112 23.91 -7.28 17.38
CA ALA A 112 22.78 -7.51 16.50
C ALA A 112 21.50 -7.89 17.28
N VAL A 113 21.64 -8.73 18.32
CA VAL A 113 20.54 -9.09 19.23
C VAL A 113 20.05 -7.86 19.99
N ALA A 114 20.94 -7.02 20.53
CA ALA A 114 20.54 -5.79 21.22
C ALA A 114 19.76 -4.82 20.31
N LYS A 115 20.13 -4.70 19.02
CA LYS A 115 19.38 -3.92 18.03
C LYS A 115 18.02 -4.54 17.69
N LEU A 116 17.92 -5.87 17.61
CA LEU A 116 16.67 -6.60 17.43
C LEU A 116 15.73 -6.47 18.64
N GLU A 117 16.25 -6.46 19.87
CA GLU A 117 15.45 -6.28 21.09
C GLU A 117 15.00 -4.83 21.31
N ALA A 118 15.69 -3.86 20.72
CA ALA A 118 15.32 -2.44 20.76
C ALA A 118 14.14 -2.08 19.83
N VAL A 119 13.76 -2.95 18.88
CA VAL A 119 12.70 -2.67 17.90
C VAL A 119 11.37 -3.37 18.20
N ASP A 120 10.28 -2.79 17.69
CA ASP A 120 8.94 -3.37 17.72
C ASP A 120 8.70 -4.22 16.47
N LEU A 121 9.11 -5.49 16.56
CA LEU A 121 8.98 -6.53 15.54
C LEU A 121 8.20 -7.73 16.09
N ALA A 122 7.31 -8.30 15.27
CA ALA A 122 6.59 -9.53 15.59
C ALA A 122 7.58 -10.69 15.88
N GLU A 123 7.26 -11.56 16.84
CA GLU A 123 8.11 -12.68 17.27
C GLU A 123 9.57 -12.32 17.66
N ARG A 124 9.91 -11.05 17.93
CA ARG A 124 11.30 -10.62 18.22
C ARG A 124 12.00 -11.45 19.31
N SER A 125 11.26 -11.89 20.32
CA SER A 125 11.77 -12.74 21.41
C SER A 125 12.06 -14.17 20.97
N ALA A 126 11.30 -14.72 20.02
CA ALA A 126 11.60 -16.02 19.42
C ALA A 126 12.81 -15.91 18.48
N HIS A 127 12.94 -14.81 17.73
CA HIS A 127 14.11 -14.53 16.89
C HIS A 127 15.39 -14.37 17.72
N SER A 128 15.39 -13.56 18.78
CA SER A 128 16.55 -13.39 19.66
C SER A 128 16.89 -14.68 20.40
N ALA A 129 15.90 -15.41 20.93
CA ALA A 129 16.11 -16.71 21.57
C ALA A 129 16.74 -17.74 20.62
N ALA A 130 16.30 -17.80 19.35
CA ALA A 130 16.86 -18.71 18.35
C ALA A 130 18.34 -18.39 18.04
N ILE A 131 18.68 -17.11 17.92
CA ILE A 131 20.08 -16.66 17.70
C ILE A 131 20.95 -17.05 18.91
N LEU A 132 20.51 -16.74 20.13
CA LEU A 132 21.24 -17.05 21.38
C LEU A 132 21.35 -18.57 21.63
N GLN A 133 20.34 -19.36 21.26
CA GLN A 133 20.38 -20.82 21.33
C GLN A 133 21.41 -21.40 20.35
N ALA A 134 21.45 -20.90 19.11
CA ALA A 134 22.45 -21.29 18.12
C ALA A 134 23.87 -20.87 18.54
N GLU A 135 24.03 -19.69 19.12
CA GLU A 135 25.31 -19.24 19.69
C GLU A 135 25.78 -20.17 20.81
N LYS A 136 24.90 -20.49 21.78
CA LYS A 136 25.21 -21.42 22.86
C LYS A 136 25.57 -22.83 22.35
N ALA A 137 24.91 -23.31 21.31
CA ALA A 137 25.24 -24.59 20.67
C ALA A 137 26.63 -24.57 20.02
N MET A 138 27.01 -23.45 19.37
CA MET A 138 28.35 -23.24 18.81
C MET A 138 29.42 -23.11 19.90
N GLN A 139 29.14 -22.39 20.99
CA GLN A 139 30.05 -22.25 22.13
C GLN A 139 30.42 -23.62 22.72
N GLY A 140 29.46 -24.55 22.81
CA GLY A 140 29.69 -25.94 23.21
C GLY A 140 30.59 -26.77 22.27
N LYS A 141 31.00 -26.23 21.12
CA LYS A 141 31.94 -26.84 20.15
C LYS A 141 33.28 -26.13 20.03
N ILE A 142 33.49 -25.03 20.78
CA ILE A 142 34.79 -24.35 20.85
C ILE A 142 35.90 -25.27 21.40
N PRO A 143 35.69 -26.08 22.46
CA PRO A 143 36.76 -26.95 22.99
C PRO A 143 37.27 -27.98 21.97
N ASP A 144 36.37 -28.54 21.16
CA ASP A 144 36.72 -29.48 20.08
C ASP A 144 37.58 -28.78 19.00
N LEU A 145 37.23 -27.53 18.67
CA LEU A 145 37.94 -26.68 17.71
C LEU A 145 39.33 -26.25 18.21
N ASP A 146 39.44 -25.83 19.47
CA ASP A 146 40.71 -25.45 20.11
C ASP A 146 41.65 -26.66 20.23
N ALA A 147 41.12 -27.84 20.58
CA ALA A 147 41.88 -29.09 20.63
C ALA A 147 42.41 -29.49 19.23
N GLU A 148 41.64 -29.25 18.17
CA GLU A 148 42.12 -29.45 16.79
C GLU A 148 43.19 -28.42 16.41
N ALA A 149 42.99 -27.14 16.75
CA ALA A 149 43.93 -26.06 16.46
C ALA A 149 45.29 -26.23 17.17
N ALA A 150 45.30 -26.81 18.37
CA ALA A 150 46.50 -27.06 19.16
C ALA A 150 47.40 -28.18 18.60
N LYS A 151 46.90 -29.02 17.68
CA LYS A 151 47.72 -30.06 17.02
C LYS A 151 48.74 -29.43 16.07
N PRO A 152 49.89 -30.10 15.82
CA PRO A 152 50.78 -29.75 14.71
C PRO A 152 50.02 -29.71 13.38
N ARG A 153 50.33 -28.74 12.50
CA ARG A 153 49.59 -28.48 11.24
C ARG A 153 49.30 -29.74 10.41
N ALA A 154 50.28 -30.65 10.31
CA ALA A 154 50.16 -31.91 9.56
C ALA A 154 49.21 -32.96 10.18
N GLN A 155 48.76 -32.79 11.42
CA GLN A 155 47.88 -33.70 12.15
C GLN A 155 46.44 -33.17 12.29
N ARG A 156 46.15 -31.99 11.75
CA ARG A 156 44.83 -31.34 11.83
C ARG A 156 43.87 -31.87 10.79
N SER A 157 42.61 -32.04 11.17
CA SER A 157 41.53 -32.51 10.30
C SER A 157 40.35 -31.54 10.26
N LEU A 158 40.04 -30.97 9.08
CA LEU A 158 38.83 -30.17 8.91
C LEU A 158 37.55 -30.96 9.25
N ALA A 159 37.54 -32.27 9.01
CA ALA A 159 36.38 -33.12 9.31
C ALA A 159 36.05 -33.12 10.81
N ALA A 160 37.05 -33.07 11.69
CA ALA A 160 36.85 -32.96 13.14
C ALA A 160 36.18 -31.64 13.56
N THR A 161 36.34 -30.57 12.76
CA THR A 161 35.77 -29.24 13.04
C THR A 161 34.36 -29.02 12.47
N MET A 162 33.83 -29.98 11.71
CA MET A 162 32.50 -29.88 11.11
C MET A 162 31.34 -29.65 12.12
N PRO A 163 31.35 -30.20 13.36
CA PRO A 163 30.34 -29.87 14.36
C PRO A 163 30.27 -28.37 14.68
N TRP A 164 31.43 -27.71 14.82
CA TRP A 164 31.50 -26.26 15.01
C TRP A 164 31.06 -25.50 13.75
N TYR A 165 31.58 -25.90 12.57
CA TYR A 165 31.23 -25.27 11.29
C TYR A 165 29.72 -25.27 11.01
N ASN A 166 29.04 -26.37 11.35
CA ASN A 166 27.60 -26.53 11.21
C ASN A 166 26.83 -25.71 12.25
N ALA A 167 27.30 -25.66 13.51
CA ALA A 167 26.70 -24.82 14.55
C ALA A 167 26.78 -23.32 14.20
N VAL A 168 27.90 -22.84 13.65
CA VAL A 168 28.02 -21.49 13.10
C VAL A 168 27.04 -21.25 11.94
N GLY A 169 26.79 -22.28 11.12
CA GLY A 169 25.75 -22.23 10.07
C GLY A 169 24.33 -22.07 10.63
N ALA A 170 24.03 -22.62 11.80
CA ALA A 170 22.75 -22.41 12.47
C ALA A 170 22.58 -20.97 12.97
N ILE A 171 23.65 -20.32 13.46
CA ILE A 171 23.64 -18.89 13.82
C ILE A 171 23.34 -18.03 12.59
N GLU A 172 24.04 -18.29 11.48
CA GLU A 172 23.85 -17.61 10.20
C GLU A 172 22.39 -17.74 9.69
N ALA A 173 21.79 -18.92 9.81
CA ALA A 173 20.39 -19.14 9.44
C ALA A 173 19.41 -18.38 10.36
N ALA A 174 19.65 -18.38 11.68
CA ALA A 174 18.83 -17.65 12.65
C ALA A 174 18.89 -16.13 12.43
N LEU A 175 20.09 -15.59 12.20
CA LEU A 175 20.31 -14.18 11.87
C LEU A 175 19.64 -13.78 10.55
N THR A 176 19.77 -14.61 9.51
CA THR A 176 19.13 -14.36 8.21
C THR A 176 17.60 -14.33 8.37
N LYS A 177 17.01 -15.32 9.05
CA LYS A 177 15.57 -15.39 9.34
C LYS A 177 15.06 -14.17 10.11
N ALA A 178 15.84 -13.66 11.08
CA ALA A 178 15.49 -12.44 11.80
C ALA A 178 15.61 -11.18 10.92
N SER A 179 16.62 -11.12 10.04
CA SER A 179 16.75 -10.03 9.05
C SER A 179 15.56 -10.02 8.09
N ASP A 180 15.13 -11.18 7.61
CA ASP A 180 14.04 -11.31 6.65
C ASP A 180 12.69 -10.90 7.27
N ALA A 181 12.47 -11.20 8.55
CA ALA A 181 11.32 -10.70 9.31
C ALA A 181 11.35 -9.17 9.47
N ALA A 182 12.51 -8.58 9.78
CA ALA A 182 12.68 -7.13 9.85
C ALA A 182 12.46 -6.46 8.47
N SER A 183 12.99 -7.04 7.39
CA SER A 183 12.76 -6.56 6.01
C SER A 183 11.30 -6.61 5.61
N LEU A 184 10.58 -7.68 5.99
CA LEU A 184 9.15 -7.81 5.72
C LEU A 184 8.35 -6.71 6.45
N ALA A 185 8.67 -6.46 7.73
CA ALA A 185 8.05 -5.39 8.49
C ALA A 185 8.32 -3.99 7.90
N VAL A 186 9.53 -3.73 7.38
CA VAL A 186 9.85 -2.49 6.65
C VAL A 186 9.06 -2.40 5.34
N ARG A 187 9.06 -3.47 4.54
CA ARG A 187 8.39 -3.51 3.23
C ARG A 187 6.87 -3.29 3.32
N LEU A 188 6.23 -3.81 4.37
CA LEU A 188 4.78 -3.64 4.59
C LEU A 188 4.42 -2.25 5.13
N ALA A 189 5.38 -1.48 5.63
CA ALA A 189 5.15 -0.19 6.28
C ALA A 189 5.52 1.04 5.44
N ASP A 190 6.39 0.91 4.42
CA ASP A 190 6.67 1.99 3.45
C ASP A 190 6.96 1.41 2.04
N PRO A 191 6.10 1.68 1.03
CA PRO A 191 6.31 1.27 -0.36
C PRO A 191 7.61 1.81 -1.00
N ALA A 192 8.10 2.98 -0.60
CA ALA A 192 9.36 3.53 -1.12
C ALA A 192 10.58 2.74 -0.63
N LEU A 193 10.50 2.14 0.58
CA LEU A 193 11.53 1.25 1.09
C LEU A 193 11.45 -0.17 0.49
N ALA A 194 10.29 -0.57 -0.05
CA ALA A 194 10.09 -1.87 -0.67
C ALA A 194 11.03 -2.13 -1.87
N GLU A 195 11.37 -1.09 -2.66
CA GLU A 195 12.33 -1.22 -3.76
C GLU A 195 13.76 -1.49 -3.26
N LEU A 196 14.21 -0.75 -2.25
CA LEU A 196 15.53 -0.93 -1.63
C LEU A 196 15.64 -2.27 -0.90
N GLN A 197 14.53 -2.77 -0.33
CA GLN A 197 14.43 -4.14 0.16
C GLN A 197 14.50 -5.18 -0.97
N ALA A 198 13.93 -4.92 -2.15
CA ALA A 198 14.08 -5.80 -3.31
C ALA A 198 15.54 -5.88 -3.80
N PHE A 199 16.28 -4.76 -3.79
CA PHE A 199 17.74 -4.76 -4.03
C PHE A 199 18.50 -5.60 -3.00
N LYS A 200 18.19 -5.44 -1.70
CA LYS A 200 18.79 -6.22 -0.62
C LYS A 200 18.56 -7.72 -0.86
N ALA A 201 17.31 -8.13 -1.10
CA ALA A 201 16.92 -9.52 -1.32
C ALA A 201 17.57 -10.13 -2.57
N ALA A 202 17.54 -9.43 -3.71
CA ALA A 202 18.15 -9.91 -4.94
C ALA A 202 19.69 -10.00 -4.82
N SER A 203 20.34 -9.03 -4.16
CA SER A 203 21.78 -9.07 -3.88
C SER A 203 22.16 -10.21 -2.94
N TRP A 204 21.34 -10.48 -1.91
CA TRP A 204 21.57 -11.60 -1.00
C TRP A 204 21.35 -12.96 -1.69
N SER A 205 20.33 -13.07 -2.53
CA SER A 205 20.10 -14.24 -3.38
C SER A 205 21.30 -14.50 -4.31
N LEU A 206 21.81 -13.45 -4.97
CA LEU A 206 23.04 -13.52 -5.78
C LEU A 206 24.23 -14.03 -4.94
N ARG A 207 24.47 -13.41 -3.78
CA ARG A 207 25.56 -13.77 -2.85
C ARG A 207 25.47 -15.22 -2.37
N SER A 208 24.27 -15.70 -2.07
CA SER A 208 24.03 -17.06 -1.57
C SER A 208 24.24 -18.10 -2.67
N ASN A 209 23.58 -17.93 -3.82
CA ASN A 209 23.66 -18.89 -4.93
C ASN A 209 25.08 -18.96 -5.53
N TYR A 210 25.74 -17.82 -5.74
CA TYR A 210 27.13 -17.76 -6.20
C TYR A 210 28.09 -18.42 -5.16
N GLY A 211 27.88 -18.15 -3.87
CA GLY A 211 28.66 -18.78 -2.80
C GLY A 211 28.53 -20.31 -2.76
N THR A 212 27.33 -20.83 -3.00
CA THR A 212 27.07 -22.27 -3.04
C THR A 212 27.69 -22.93 -4.29
N GLN A 213 27.72 -22.27 -5.46
CA GLN A 213 28.49 -22.74 -6.62
C GLN A 213 29.99 -22.87 -6.27
N CYS A 214 30.55 -21.85 -5.63
CA CYS A 214 31.93 -21.83 -5.15
C CYS A 214 32.24 -22.93 -4.13
N SER A 215 31.25 -23.39 -3.36
CA SER A 215 31.38 -24.53 -2.45
C SER A 215 31.30 -25.86 -3.20
N LEU A 216 30.32 -26.02 -4.09
CA LEU A 216 30.04 -27.24 -4.86
C LEU A 216 31.24 -27.66 -5.73
N LEU A 217 31.87 -26.70 -6.40
CA LEU A 217 32.97 -26.95 -7.34
C LEU A 217 34.35 -27.12 -6.67
N ARG A 218 34.50 -26.77 -5.38
CA ARG A 218 35.81 -26.75 -4.69
C ARG A 218 36.50 -28.13 -4.69
N ALA A 219 35.77 -29.20 -4.39
CA ALA A 219 36.35 -30.55 -4.36
C ALA A 219 36.66 -31.10 -5.78
N PRO A 220 35.73 -31.06 -6.76
CA PRO A 220 36.03 -31.46 -8.14
C PRO A 220 37.21 -30.72 -8.77
N LEU A 221 37.32 -29.40 -8.58
CA LEU A 221 38.42 -28.59 -9.13
C LEU A 221 39.76 -28.88 -8.45
N GLY A 222 39.75 -29.16 -7.14
CA GLY A 222 40.94 -29.57 -6.40
C GLY A 222 41.43 -30.98 -6.72
N SER A 223 40.55 -31.89 -7.18
CA SER A 223 40.92 -33.27 -7.56
C SER A 223 41.08 -33.49 -9.07
N GLY A 224 40.56 -32.57 -9.90
CA GLY A 224 40.47 -32.73 -11.36
C GLY A 224 39.34 -33.66 -11.82
N GLN A 225 38.54 -34.21 -10.91
CA GLN A 225 37.49 -35.18 -11.23
C GLN A 225 36.30 -34.53 -11.94
N ALA A 226 35.75 -35.23 -12.94
CA ALA A 226 34.52 -34.82 -13.61
C ALA A 226 33.35 -34.69 -12.62
N LEU A 227 32.50 -33.68 -12.83
CA LEU A 227 31.26 -33.53 -12.06
C LEU A 227 30.32 -34.71 -12.32
N THR A 228 29.75 -35.26 -11.25
CA THR A 228 28.69 -36.28 -11.35
C THR A 228 27.39 -35.66 -11.90
N PRO A 229 26.46 -36.44 -12.47
CA PRO A 229 25.20 -35.90 -12.99
C PRO A 229 24.37 -35.10 -11.96
N PRO A 230 24.27 -35.48 -10.67
CA PRO A 230 23.62 -34.65 -9.65
C PRO A 230 24.33 -33.30 -9.42
N GLN A 231 25.68 -33.29 -9.41
CA GLN A 231 26.44 -32.05 -9.27
C GLN A 231 26.28 -31.13 -10.49
N TRP A 232 26.21 -31.69 -11.70
CA TRP A 232 25.90 -30.92 -12.92
C TRP A 232 24.52 -30.25 -12.83
N LYS A 233 23.49 -31.00 -12.41
CA LYS A 233 22.14 -30.45 -12.19
C LYS A 233 22.17 -29.32 -11.16
N GLN A 234 22.74 -29.57 -9.98
CA GLN A 234 22.81 -28.58 -8.90
C GLN A 234 23.61 -27.33 -9.28
N PHE A 235 24.71 -27.49 -10.03
CA PHE A 235 25.49 -26.36 -10.54
C PHE A 235 24.67 -25.52 -11.54
N GLY A 236 23.93 -26.17 -12.45
CA GLY A 236 23.02 -25.50 -13.39
C GLY A 236 21.90 -24.74 -12.68
N GLU A 237 21.26 -25.33 -11.67
CA GLU A 237 20.22 -24.69 -10.85
C GLU A 237 20.75 -23.44 -10.11
N LEU A 238 21.89 -23.58 -9.43
CA LEU A 238 22.52 -22.46 -8.70
C LEU A 238 23.01 -21.35 -9.64
N ARG A 239 23.53 -21.71 -10.83
CA ARG A 239 23.93 -20.73 -11.85
C ARG A 239 22.70 -20.03 -12.44
N GLY A 240 21.62 -20.75 -12.70
CA GLY A 240 20.33 -20.17 -13.13
C GLY A 240 19.80 -19.15 -12.13
N ALA A 241 19.74 -19.52 -10.84
CA ALA A 241 19.31 -18.62 -9.77
C ALA A 241 20.23 -17.39 -9.61
N SER A 242 21.54 -17.57 -9.73
CA SER A 242 22.52 -16.47 -9.70
C SER A 242 22.37 -15.53 -10.91
N ASN A 243 22.08 -16.05 -12.11
CA ASN A 243 21.86 -15.24 -13.31
C ASN A 243 20.51 -14.49 -13.23
N ALA A 244 19.47 -15.13 -12.72
CA ALA A 244 18.16 -14.48 -12.48
C ALA A 244 18.30 -13.31 -11.49
N ALA A 245 19.03 -13.51 -10.38
CA ALA A 245 19.30 -12.45 -9.41
C ALA A 245 20.11 -11.28 -10.01
N GLN A 246 21.11 -11.55 -10.86
CA GLN A 246 21.83 -10.50 -11.60
C GLN A 246 20.90 -9.72 -12.56
N SER A 247 20.02 -10.42 -13.29
CA SER A 247 19.06 -9.79 -14.19
C SER A 247 18.07 -8.90 -13.44
N GLN A 248 17.52 -9.39 -12.32
CA GLN A 248 16.64 -8.63 -11.44
C GLN A 248 17.34 -7.38 -10.89
N LEU A 249 18.60 -7.49 -10.44
CA LEU A 249 19.39 -6.36 -9.98
C LEU A 249 19.65 -5.32 -11.08
N GLY A 250 19.92 -5.76 -12.31
CA GLY A 250 20.06 -4.87 -13.46
C GLY A 250 18.76 -4.12 -13.77
N GLN A 251 17.61 -4.79 -13.71
CA GLN A 251 16.29 -4.15 -13.89
C GLN A 251 15.99 -3.14 -12.78
N LEU A 252 16.20 -3.52 -11.51
CA LEU A 252 16.04 -2.64 -10.36
C LEU A 252 16.93 -1.39 -10.48
N ALA A 253 18.20 -1.55 -10.88
CA ALA A 253 19.15 -0.44 -11.08
C ALA A 253 18.77 0.57 -12.17
N THR A 254 17.76 0.27 -13.00
CA THR A 254 17.23 1.20 -14.02
C THR A 254 15.95 1.92 -13.60
N ARG A 255 15.41 1.66 -12.40
CA ARG A 255 14.20 2.31 -11.90
C ARG A 255 14.45 3.76 -11.49
N ALA A 256 13.41 4.59 -11.61
CA ALA A 256 13.44 5.96 -11.12
C ALA A 256 13.46 5.99 -9.58
N GLY A 257 14.22 6.90 -8.99
CA GLY A 257 14.36 7.04 -7.53
C GLY A 257 15.57 6.34 -6.91
N ILE A 258 16.27 5.49 -7.66
CA ILE A 258 17.47 4.78 -7.18
C ILE A 258 18.72 5.67 -7.24
N SER A 259 19.52 5.71 -6.17
CA SER A 259 20.75 6.52 -6.18
C SER A 259 21.77 6.04 -7.24
N PRO A 260 22.52 6.97 -7.88
CA PRO A 260 23.60 6.61 -8.79
C PRO A 260 24.69 5.74 -8.14
N GLU A 261 24.92 5.89 -6.83
CA GLU A 261 25.89 5.09 -6.09
C GLU A 261 25.40 3.66 -5.88
N LEU A 262 24.12 3.44 -5.56
CA LEU A 262 23.55 2.09 -5.49
C LEU A 262 23.56 1.41 -6.85
N ALA A 263 23.13 2.09 -7.92
CA ALA A 263 23.19 1.57 -9.28
C ALA A 263 24.64 1.20 -9.69
N ARG A 264 25.62 2.04 -9.35
CA ARG A 264 27.05 1.77 -9.58
C ARG A 264 27.56 0.56 -8.80
N LYS A 265 27.23 0.46 -7.51
CA LYS A 265 27.61 -0.69 -6.65
C LYS A 265 27.03 -2.00 -7.17
N VAL A 266 25.77 -1.97 -7.60
CA VAL A 266 25.09 -3.11 -8.23
C VAL A 266 25.77 -3.50 -9.54
N GLY A 267 26.09 -2.54 -10.42
CA GLY A 267 26.79 -2.80 -11.68
C GLY A 267 28.18 -3.42 -11.49
N VAL A 268 28.94 -2.97 -10.48
CA VAL A 268 30.22 -3.60 -10.11
C VAL A 268 30.00 -5.02 -9.60
N ALA A 269 29.02 -5.24 -8.71
CA ALA A 269 28.72 -6.56 -8.16
C ALA A 269 28.28 -7.58 -9.23
N THR A 270 27.40 -7.19 -10.16
CA THR A 270 26.97 -8.08 -11.25
C THR A 270 28.10 -8.31 -12.25
N GLY A 271 28.90 -7.28 -12.57
CA GLY A 271 30.08 -7.41 -13.42
C GLY A 271 31.13 -8.37 -12.89
N GLU A 272 31.52 -8.24 -11.62
CA GLU A 272 32.48 -9.14 -10.97
C GLU A 272 31.98 -10.60 -10.91
N VAL A 273 30.70 -10.82 -10.60
CA VAL A 273 30.13 -12.18 -10.66
C VAL A 273 30.13 -12.74 -12.08
N ALA A 274 29.79 -11.94 -13.09
CA ALA A 274 29.81 -12.38 -14.49
C ALA A 274 31.22 -12.80 -14.93
N THR A 275 32.25 -12.00 -14.62
CA THR A 275 33.65 -12.33 -14.88
C THR A 275 34.10 -13.59 -14.13
N ALA A 276 33.78 -13.70 -12.83
CA ALA A 276 34.16 -14.86 -12.04
C ALA A 276 33.44 -16.15 -12.49
N ASN A 277 32.17 -16.05 -12.91
CA ASN A 277 31.41 -17.15 -13.51
C ASN A 277 32.04 -17.62 -14.83
N GLN A 278 32.45 -16.69 -15.71
CA GLN A 278 33.14 -17.04 -16.96
C GLN A 278 34.47 -17.77 -16.71
N ALA A 279 35.25 -17.32 -15.72
CA ALA A 279 36.47 -18.02 -15.30
C ALA A 279 36.15 -19.40 -14.71
N MET A 280 35.08 -19.51 -13.91
CA MET A 280 34.58 -20.78 -13.39
C MET A 280 34.26 -21.78 -14.50
N ASP A 281 33.60 -21.33 -15.57
CA ASP A 281 33.17 -22.19 -16.67
C ASP A 281 34.37 -22.72 -17.48
N GLN A 282 35.42 -21.91 -17.64
CA GLN A 282 36.70 -22.33 -18.23
C GLN A 282 37.43 -23.39 -17.39
N LEU A 283 37.29 -23.34 -16.06
CA LEU A 283 37.89 -24.33 -15.16
C LEU A 283 37.07 -25.63 -15.13
N VAL A 284 35.73 -25.53 -15.04
CA VAL A 284 34.82 -26.68 -15.14
C VAL A 284 35.02 -27.41 -16.47
N GLY A 285 35.23 -26.68 -17.56
CA GLY A 285 35.54 -27.23 -18.88
C GLY A 285 36.85 -28.03 -19.00
N LYS A 286 37.72 -28.02 -17.97
CA LYS A 286 38.96 -28.83 -17.90
C LYS A 286 38.83 -30.08 -17.03
N LEU A 287 37.72 -30.23 -16.28
CA LEU A 287 37.51 -31.37 -15.40
C LEU A 287 37.46 -32.68 -16.20
N GLY A 288 38.08 -33.75 -15.66
CA GLY A 288 38.16 -35.06 -16.30
C GLY A 288 39.18 -35.17 -17.45
N GLN A 289 39.92 -34.10 -17.79
CA GLN A 289 40.89 -34.10 -18.90
C GLN A 289 42.34 -34.34 -18.48
N GLY A 290 42.63 -34.51 -17.19
CA GLY A 290 43.98 -34.71 -16.68
C GLY A 290 44.03 -35.27 -15.26
N ALA A 291 45.21 -35.74 -14.85
CA ALA A 291 45.47 -36.30 -13.52
C ALA A 291 46.07 -35.24 -12.58
N GLY A 292 45.25 -34.31 -12.09
CA GLY A 292 45.68 -33.29 -11.14
C GLY A 292 44.65 -32.17 -10.91
N ALA A 293 44.91 -31.33 -9.91
CA ALA A 293 44.09 -30.15 -9.63
C ALA A 293 44.04 -29.21 -10.83
N VAL A 294 42.84 -28.70 -11.15
CA VAL A 294 42.64 -27.74 -12.25
C VAL A 294 42.99 -26.30 -11.83
N ILE A 295 42.95 -26.03 -10.53
CA ILE A 295 43.31 -24.75 -9.90
C ILE A 295 43.75 -24.99 -8.45
N GLY A 296 44.68 -24.17 -7.94
CA GLY A 296 45.10 -24.21 -6.54
C GLY A 296 43.96 -23.84 -5.58
N ALA A 297 43.94 -24.41 -4.38
CA ALA A 297 42.88 -24.14 -3.39
C ALA A 297 42.86 -22.67 -2.94
N GLU A 298 44.03 -22.00 -2.92
CA GLU A 298 44.18 -20.57 -2.63
C GLU A 298 43.64 -19.73 -3.79
N ASP A 299 44.08 -19.97 -5.01
CA ASP A 299 43.62 -19.27 -6.22
C ASP A 299 42.10 -19.37 -6.42
N TRP A 300 41.54 -20.57 -6.23
CA TRP A 300 40.09 -20.81 -6.26
C TRP A 300 39.36 -19.99 -5.19
N THR A 301 39.93 -19.90 -3.99
CA THR A 301 39.34 -19.15 -2.89
C THR A 301 39.45 -17.64 -3.11
N ALA A 302 40.56 -17.16 -3.69
CA ALA A 302 40.71 -15.76 -4.09
C ALA A 302 39.69 -15.36 -5.17
N MET A 303 39.56 -16.17 -6.23
CA MET A 303 38.60 -15.94 -7.32
C MET A 303 37.14 -15.93 -6.81
N CYS A 304 36.78 -16.87 -5.93
CA CYS A 304 35.45 -16.92 -5.32
C CYS A 304 35.17 -15.79 -4.33
N ASN A 305 36.19 -15.26 -3.64
CA ASN A 305 36.00 -14.22 -2.63
C ASN A 305 35.90 -12.80 -3.20
N GLY A 306 36.44 -12.54 -4.40
CA GLY A 306 36.38 -11.21 -5.04
C GLY A 306 34.95 -10.65 -5.10
N PRO A 307 34.03 -11.29 -5.86
CA PRO A 307 32.67 -10.78 -6.04
C PRO A 307 31.86 -10.68 -4.75
N PHE A 308 32.17 -11.46 -3.70
CA PHE A 308 31.47 -11.34 -2.42
C PHE A 308 31.59 -9.93 -1.83
N THR A 309 32.74 -9.25 -2.01
CA THR A 309 32.96 -7.90 -1.48
C THR A 309 32.09 -6.88 -2.20
N ALA A 310 32.01 -6.96 -3.53
CA ALA A 310 31.16 -6.08 -4.32
C ALA A 310 29.66 -6.30 -4.03
N ILE A 311 29.20 -7.56 -3.95
CA ILE A 311 27.78 -7.86 -3.65
C ILE A 311 27.40 -7.37 -2.25
N VAL A 312 28.24 -7.61 -1.22
CA VAL A 312 27.98 -7.12 0.14
C VAL A 312 28.04 -5.59 0.19
N GLY A 313 28.88 -4.96 -0.64
CA GLY A 313 28.91 -3.51 -0.83
C GLY A 313 27.60 -2.95 -1.40
N ALA A 314 26.94 -3.65 -2.32
CA ALA A 314 25.63 -3.27 -2.85
C ALA A 314 24.51 -3.46 -1.81
N VAL A 315 24.53 -4.58 -1.07
CA VAL A 315 23.62 -4.83 0.07
C VAL A 315 23.73 -3.74 1.14
N ALA A 316 24.96 -3.40 1.55
CA ALA A 316 25.21 -2.36 2.55
C ALA A 316 24.72 -0.99 2.05
N GLN A 317 24.95 -0.67 0.77
CA GLN A 317 24.49 0.57 0.16
C GLN A 317 22.96 0.70 0.16
N SER A 318 22.20 -0.36 -0.16
CA SER A 318 20.73 -0.27 -0.13
C SER A 318 20.18 -0.14 1.30
N LEU A 319 20.82 -0.78 2.29
CA LEU A 319 20.50 -0.62 3.71
C LEU A 319 20.84 0.79 4.23
N ASP A 320 21.97 1.37 3.81
CA ASP A 320 22.37 2.73 4.16
C ASP A 320 21.46 3.78 3.50
N GLU A 321 20.96 3.51 2.29
CA GLU A 321 19.96 4.35 1.60
C GLU A 321 18.59 4.30 2.30
N MET A 322 18.10 3.12 2.69
CA MET A 322 16.88 3.00 3.52
C MET A 322 17.00 3.74 4.86
N ARG A 323 18.16 3.66 5.51
CA ARG A 323 18.45 4.39 6.74
C ARG A 323 18.44 5.90 6.50
N SER A 324 19.01 6.36 5.39
CA SER A 324 19.02 7.78 5.01
C SER A 324 17.60 8.30 4.80
N THR A 325 16.78 7.59 4.01
CA THR A 325 15.38 7.94 3.72
C THR A 325 14.54 8.02 4.99
N THR A 326 14.56 6.99 5.84
CA THR A 326 13.82 6.96 7.11
C THR A 326 14.26 8.05 8.09
N THR A 327 15.56 8.34 8.15
CA THR A 327 16.10 9.45 8.96
C THR A 327 15.64 10.81 8.40
N ALA A 328 15.62 10.98 7.08
CA ALA A 328 15.15 12.21 6.44
C ALA A 328 13.64 12.43 6.67
N GLN A 329 12.80 11.40 6.48
CA GLN A 329 11.36 11.44 6.79
C GLN A 329 11.12 11.83 8.27
N SER A 330 11.85 11.22 9.20
CA SER A 330 11.78 11.57 10.63
C SER A 330 12.19 13.03 10.92
N ASN A 331 13.21 13.55 10.24
CA ASN A 331 13.63 14.95 10.37
C ASN A 331 12.63 15.94 9.75
N HIS A 332 11.96 15.55 8.66
CA HIS A 332 10.86 16.33 8.07
C HIS A 332 9.64 16.38 9.01
N ALA A 333 9.28 15.27 9.66
CA ALA A 333 8.23 15.25 10.68
C ALA A 333 8.59 16.14 11.90
N LEU A 334 9.84 16.08 12.39
CA LEU A 334 10.34 16.94 13.47
C LEU A 334 10.33 18.44 13.12
N THR A 335 10.76 18.81 11.91
CA THR A 335 10.76 20.23 11.47
C THR A 335 9.34 20.74 11.24
N ARG A 336 8.45 19.93 10.67
CA ARG A 336 7.00 20.20 10.60
C ARG A 336 6.40 20.44 12.00
N LEU A 337 6.68 19.56 12.96
CA LEU A 337 6.20 19.69 14.34
C LEU A 337 6.72 20.98 15.02
N ALA A 338 7.98 21.33 14.82
CA ALA A 338 8.57 22.58 15.34
C ALA A 338 7.91 23.83 14.75
N LEU A 339 7.59 23.83 13.44
CA LEU A 339 6.85 24.92 12.80
C LEU A 339 5.42 25.04 13.35
N ILE A 340 4.72 23.92 13.54
CA ILE A 340 3.36 23.91 14.11
C ILE A 340 3.38 24.40 15.56
N ALA A 341 4.36 23.98 16.37
CA ALA A 341 4.54 24.49 17.73
C ALA A 341 4.81 26.00 17.74
N GLY A 342 5.63 26.51 16.81
CA GLY A 342 5.87 27.95 16.62
C GLY A 342 4.59 28.72 16.26
N LEU A 343 3.79 28.19 15.31
CA LEU A 343 2.49 28.76 14.94
C LEU A 343 1.49 28.72 16.10
N LEU A 344 1.49 27.67 16.91
CA LEU A 344 0.62 27.53 18.08
C LEU A 344 0.99 28.57 19.16
N VAL A 345 2.28 28.76 19.44
CA VAL A 345 2.77 29.80 20.35
C VAL A 345 2.42 31.20 19.81
N ALA A 346 2.58 31.45 18.51
CA ALA A 346 2.21 32.71 17.89
C ALA A 346 0.70 32.98 17.97
N LEU A 347 -0.15 31.96 17.71
CA LEU A 347 -1.60 32.06 17.82
C LEU A 347 -2.03 32.33 19.28
N LEU A 348 -1.45 31.63 20.26
CA LEU A 348 -1.71 31.86 21.68
C LEU A 348 -1.28 33.27 22.11
N ALA A 349 -0.13 33.75 21.64
CA ALA A 349 0.34 35.11 21.88
C ALA A 349 -0.59 36.16 21.25
N LEU A 350 -1.08 35.93 20.03
CA LEU A 350 -2.06 36.79 19.35
C LEU A 350 -3.41 36.81 20.07
N CYS A 351 -3.96 35.65 20.45
CA CYS A 351 -5.20 35.56 21.23
C CYS A 351 -5.04 36.21 22.63
N ALA A 352 -3.86 36.12 23.26
CA ALA A 352 -3.57 36.82 24.53
C ALA A 352 -3.40 38.34 24.35
N ALA A 353 -2.80 38.78 23.25
CA ALA A 353 -2.63 40.20 22.93
C ALA A 353 -3.95 40.87 22.53
N SER A 354 -4.77 40.22 21.69
CA SER A 354 -6.11 40.68 21.33
C SER A 354 -7.03 40.72 22.55
N TRP A 355 -6.99 39.69 23.41
CA TRP A 355 -7.67 39.67 24.70
C TRP A 355 -7.34 40.90 25.56
N ARG A 356 -6.04 41.18 25.74
CA ARG A 356 -5.56 42.31 26.54
C ARG A 356 -5.93 43.65 25.89
N GLY A 357 -5.92 43.73 24.57
CA GLY A 357 -6.36 44.87 23.78
C GLY A 357 -7.86 45.18 23.96
N ILE A 358 -8.73 44.18 23.79
CA ILE A 358 -10.18 44.29 23.96
C ILE A 358 -10.54 44.71 25.40
N GLN A 359 -9.89 44.09 26.41
CA GLN A 359 -10.06 44.48 27.81
C GLN A 359 -9.70 45.96 28.04
N LYS A 360 -8.54 46.42 27.55
CA LYS A 360 -8.02 47.77 27.81
C LYS A 360 -8.72 48.87 26.99
N ARG A 361 -9.08 48.62 25.73
CA ARG A 361 -9.65 49.63 24.82
C ARG A 361 -11.17 49.67 24.81
N ILE A 362 -11.86 48.54 24.96
CA ILE A 362 -13.31 48.46 24.79
C ILE A 362 -14.01 48.17 26.13
N ALA A 363 -13.70 47.04 26.77
CA ALA A 363 -14.49 46.57 27.90
C ALA A 363 -14.37 47.48 29.15
N ASN A 364 -13.16 47.91 29.51
CA ASN A 364 -12.96 48.75 30.69
C ASN A 364 -13.55 50.17 30.53
N PRO A 365 -13.29 50.91 29.41
CA PRO A 365 -13.87 52.25 29.22
C PRO A 365 -15.40 52.22 29.17
N LEU A 366 -16.02 51.29 28.42
CA LEU A 366 -17.48 51.18 28.36
C LEU A 366 -18.11 50.89 29.73
N THR A 367 -17.45 50.08 30.56
CA THR A 367 -17.92 49.80 31.93
C THR A 367 -17.82 51.06 32.80
N GLY A 368 -16.71 51.82 32.70
CA GLY A 368 -16.54 53.08 33.43
C GLY A 368 -17.53 54.15 33.02
N MET A 369 -17.81 54.29 31.71
CA MET A 369 -18.79 55.23 31.18
C MET A 369 -20.22 54.87 31.60
N ASN A 370 -20.56 53.58 31.67
CA ASN A 370 -21.87 53.14 32.17
C ASN A 370 -22.06 53.48 33.66
N VAL A 371 -21.00 53.37 34.48
CA VAL A 371 -21.02 53.82 35.88
C VAL A 371 -21.16 55.34 35.98
N ALA A 372 -20.45 56.10 35.15
CA ALA A 372 -20.56 57.56 35.13
C ALA A 372 -21.97 58.03 34.70
N LEU A 373 -22.53 57.44 33.64
CA LEU A 373 -23.89 57.72 33.17
C LEU A 373 -24.95 57.42 34.26
N ALA A 374 -24.81 56.30 34.98
CA ALA A 374 -25.71 55.94 36.08
C ALA A 374 -25.66 56.94 37.24
N ARG A 375 -24.48 57.53 37.54
CA ARG A 375 -24.33 58.58 38.55
C ARG A 375 -24.93 59.91 38.11
N MET A 376 -24.67 60.32 36.87
CA MET A 376 -25.27 61.53 36.28
C MET A 376 -26.81 61.46 36.27
N GLN A 377 -27.39 60.28 35.99
CA GLN A 377 -28.84 60.05 36.08
C GLN A 377 -29.37 60.09 37.52
N ALA A 378 -28.54 59.77 38.52
CA ALA A 378 -28.86 59.93 39.94
C ALA A 378 -28.66 61.37 40.46
N GLY A 379 -28.26 62.31 39.61
CA GLY A 379 -28.07 63.73 39.96
C GLY A 379 -26.67 64.09 40.48
N ASP A 380 -25.75 63.12 40.56
CA ASP A 380 -24.35 63.33 40.93
C ASP A 380 -23.54 63.67 39.67
N ILE A 381 -23.09 64.94 39.59
CA ILE A 381 -22.38 65.51 38.43
C ILE A 381 -21.02 66.12 38.80
N ASP A 382 -20.56 65.94 40.03
CA ASP A 382 -19.34 66.60 40.55
C ASP A 382 -18.04 65.84 40.18
N GLU A 383 -18.13 64.53 39.92
CA GLU A 383 -17.01 63.70 39.44
C GLU A 383 -16.99 63.63 37.91
N ALA A 384 -15.81 63.77 37.30
CA ALA A 384 -15.64 63.76 35.84
C ALA A 384 -15.75 62.34 35.24
N VAL A 385 -16.21 62.24 33.99
CA VAL A 385 -16.25 60.97 33.26
C VAL A 385 -14.81 60.46 33.04
N PRO A 386 -14.50 59.18 33.33
CA PRO A 386 -13.16 58.64 33.14
C PRO A 386 -12.69 58.75 31.68
N ALA A 387 -11.59 59.47 31.45
CA ALA A 387 -11.04 59.69 30.12
C ALA A 387 -10.65 58.34 29.45
N ALA A 388 -11.20 58.09 28.26
CA ALA A 388 -10.88 56.91 27.49
C ALA A 388 -9.42 56.95 26.99
N PRO A 389 -8.66 55.85 27.06
CA PRO A 389 -7.23 55.83 26.72
C PRO A 389 -6.93 55.81 25.21
N CYS A 390 -7.94 55.98 24.33
CA CYS A 390 -7.82 55.92 22.87
C CYS A 390 -8.75 56.95 22.20
N PRO A 391 -8.36 57.56 21.05
CA PRO A 391 -9.15 58.58 20.34
C PRO A 391 -10.13 57.98 19.31
N ASP A 392 -10.63 56.78 19.57
CA ASP A 392 -11.57 56.04 18.71
C ASP A 392 -13.03 56.40 19.04
N GLU A 393 -14.01 55.70 18.47
CA GLU A 393 -15.44 55.96 18.70
C GLU A 393 -15.84 55.80 20.17
N VAL A 394 -15.15 54.93 20.93
CA VAL A 394 -15.36 54.77 22.37
C VAL A 394 -14.84 56.00 23.12
N GLY A 395 -13.69 56.54 22.70
CA GLY A 395 -13.18 57.81 23.22
C GLY A 395 -14.00 59.04 22.82
N ALA A 396 -14.51 59.09 21.59
CA ALA A 396 -15.42 60.13 21.14
C ALA A 396 -16.73 60.12 21.96
N LEU A 397 -17.27 58.93 22.25
CA LEU A 397 -18.43 58.78 23.13
C LEU A 397 -18.12 59.20 24.58
N GLY A 398 -16.93 58.91 25.09
CA GLY A 398 -16.46 59.38 26.40
C GLY A 398 -16.39 60.91 26.49
N ASN A 399 -15.79 61.54 25.48
CA ASN A 399 -15.72 63.00 25.37
C ASN A 399 -17.10 63.63 25.18
N ALA A 400 -18.00 63.00 24.43
CA ALA A 400 -19.38 63.46 24.27
C ALA A 400 -20.18 63.36 25.58
N LEU A 401 -19.95 62.34 26.40
CA LEU A 401 -20.58 62.19 27.71
C LEU A 401 -20.06 63.25 28.71
N GLU A 402 -18.76 63.56 28.68
CA GLU A 402 -18.18 64.66 29.49
C GLU A 402 -18.67 66.03 28.99
N ALA A 403 -18.76 66.27 27.69
CA ALA A 403 -19.36 67.48 27.13
C ALA A 403 -20.86 67.60 27.46
N TYR A 404 -21.57 66.47 27.60
CA TYR A 404 -22.95 66.46 28.10
C TYR A 404 -23.02 66.80 29.59
N ARG A 405 -22.08 66.31 30.42
CA ARG A 405 -21.93 66.73 31.83
C ARG A 405 -21.65 68.24 31.94
N GLU A 406 -20.73 68.76 31.14
CA GLU A 406 -20.48 70.21 31.06
C GLU A 406 -21.72 71.00 30.60
N ASN A 407 -22.48 70.49 29.62
CA ASN A 407 -23.69 71.15 29.15
C ASN A 407 -24.81 71.12 30.20
N LEU A 408 -24.92 70.07 31.02
CA LEU A 408 -25.83 70.06 32.18
C LEU A 408 -25.43 71.10 33.25
N VAL A 409 -24.15 71.45 33.34
CA VAL A 409 -23.65 72.58 34.16
C VAL A 409 -23.93 73.94 33.49
N LYS A 410 -23.76 74.06 32.16
CA LYS A 410 -23.98 75.31 31.39
C LYS A 410 -25.46 75.66 31.16
N VAL A 411 -26.34 74.68 30.96
CA VAL A 411 -27.80 74.90 30.81
C VAL A 411 -28.38 75.51 32.08
N ARG A 412 -27.85 75.12 33.26
CA ARG A 412 -28.18 75.75 34.55
C ARG A 412 -27.72 77.22 34.68
N ALA A 413 -27.04 77.78 33.67
CA ALA A 413 -26.49 79.13 33.65
C ALA A 413 -26.93 80.01 32.45
N LEU A 414 -27.71 79.48 31.49
CA LEU A 414 -28.02 80.16 30.23
C LEU A 414 -29.50 80.50 29.98
N GLU A 415 -30.43 80.12 30.86
CA GLU A 415 -31.86 80.46 30.74
C GLU A 415 -32.18 81.97 30.88
N GLU A 416 -31.22 82.80 31.27
CA GLU A 416 -31.43 84.25 31.53
C GLU A 416 -31.15 85.16 30.30
N GLN A 417 -30.64 84.62 29.18
CA GLN A 417 -30.03 85.46 28.13
C GLN A 417 -30.78 85.59 26.78
N GLU A 418 -32.07 85.24 26.71
CA GLU A 418 -32.85 85.30 25.47
C GLU A 418 -33.90 86.45 25.45
N ARG A 419 -33.48 87.72 25.65
CA ARG A 419 -34.45 88.85 25.66
C ARG A 419 -34.08 90.15 24.94
N ILE A 420 -32.92 90.27 24.28
CA ILE A 420 -32.53 91.52 23.60
C ILE A 420 -31.73 91.27 22.29
N ALA A 421 -32.44 91.10 21.16
CA ALA A 421 -31.86 91.26 19.80
C ALA A 421 -32.96 91.42 18.71
N SER A 422 -33.81 92.43 18.83
CA SER A 422 -34.88 92.70 17.87
C SER A 422 -34.39 93.36 16.56
N ALA A 423 -34.70 92.72 15.43
CA ALA A 423 -35.21 93.29 14.16
C ALA A 423 -34.56 94.52 13.47
N ALA A 424 -34.18 94.35 12.19
CA ALA A 424 -34.35 95.33 11.09
C ALA A 424 -34.23 94.62 9.71
N ARG A 425 -35.34 94.50 8.94
CA ARG A 425 -35.74 95.28 7.73
C ARG A 425 -34.96 94.94 6.43
N LEU A 426 -35.62 94.47 5.34
CA LEU A 426 -36.38 95.23 4.30
C LEU A 426 -35.51 96.24 3.50
N ALA A 427 -35.56 96.40 2.17
CA ALA A 427 -36.40 95.78 1.12
C ALA A 427 -35.91 96.04 -0.35
N ARG A 428 -36.29 95.12 -1.28
CA ARG A 428 -36.92 95.27 -2.64
C ARG A 428 -36.34 96.09 -3.84
N ALA A 429 -36.84 95.66 -5.03
CA ALA A 429 -37.09 96.38 -6.32
C ALA A 429 -36.07 96.13 -7.48
N GLN A 430 -36.41 96.04 -8.79
CA GLN A 430 -37.69 96.01 -9.56
C GLN A 430 -37.53 95.52 -11.04
N SER A 431 -38.55 95.72 -11.90
CA SER A 431 -38.92 95.07 -13.20
C SER A 431 -39.25 96.09 -14.34
N MET A 432 -39.46 95.81 -15.65
CA MET A 432 -39.16 94.70 -16.63
C MET A 432 -39.75 95.07 -18.02
N GLU A 433 -39.07 94.87 -19.17
CA GLU A 433 -39.58 95.23 -20.55
C GLU A 433 -38.79 94.55 -21.71
N ALA A 434 -39.21 94.52 -22.99
CA ALA A 434 -40.28 93.69 -23.58
C ALA A 434 -40.09 93.42 -25.11
N VAL A 435 -40.50 92.23 -25.59
CA VAL A 435 -41.03 91.85 -26.93
C VAL A 435 -40.44 92.49 -28.20
N VAL A 436 -39.26 92.00 -28.63
CA VAL A 436 -38.94 91.65 -30.06
C VAL A 436 -38.19 90.30 -30.11
N SER A 437 -38.15 89.56 -28.99
CA SER A 437 -37.26 88.41 -28.78
C SER A 437 -37.88 87.08 -29.22
N ASP A 438 -39.20 86.98 -29.09
CA ASP A 438 -39.93 85.70 -28.92
C ASP A 438 -39.83 84.75 -30.12
N VAL A 439 -39.73 85.26 -31.36
CA VAL A 439 -39.48 84.41 -32.54
C VAL A 439 -38.04 83.88 -32.54
N GLY A 440 -37.08 84.73 -32.17
CA GLY A 440 -35.67 84.36 -32.02
C GLY A 440 -35.50 83.32 -30.92
N ASP A 441 -36.19 83.48 -29.80
CA ASP A 441 -36.13 82.56 -28.66
C ASP A 441 -36.77 81.20 -28.96
N VAL A 442 -37.93 81.16 -29.61
CA VAL A 442 -38.57 79.88 -30.01
C VAL A 442 -37.73 79.15 -31.08
N VAL A 443 -37.11 79.88 -32.03
CA VAL A 443 -36.22 79.28 -33.03
C VAL A 443 -34.87 78.86 -32.41
N ALA A 444 -34.34 79.60 -31.44
CA ALA A 444 -33.13 79.23 -30.71
C ALA A 444 -33.37 78.03 -29.78
N ALA A 445 -34.54 77.94 -29.15
CA ALA A 445 -34.98 76.77 -28.39
C ALA A 445 -35.07 75.54 -29.32
N ALA A 446 -35.79 75.63 -30.44
CA ALA A 446 -35.89 74.54 -31.40
C ALA A 446 -34.51 74.14 -31.99
N ALA A 447 -33.61 75.11 -32.22
CA ALA A 447 -32.24 74.86 -32.68
C ALA A 447 -31.34 74.25 -31.59
N SER A 448 -31.64 74.44 -30.31
CA SER A 448 -30.96 73.78 -29.18
C SER A 448 -31.60 72.43 -28.80
N GLY A 449 -32.71 72.06 -29.44
CA GLY A 449 -33.42 70.80 -29.24
C GLY A 449 -34.61 70.88 -28.27
N ASP A 450 -34.93 72.07 -27.75
CA ASP A 450 -36.13 72.33 -26.96
C ASP A 450 -37.31 72.72 -27.87
N PHE A 451 -38.18 71.75 -28.14
CA PHE A 451 -39.40 71.95 -28.92
C PHE A 451 -40.62 72.24 -28.05
N SER A 452 -40.48 72.41 -26.72
CA SER A 452 -41.60 72.74 -25.82
C SER A 452 -42.05 74.20 -25.94
N ALA A 453 -41.16 75.07 -26.43
CA ALA A 453 -41.44 76.48 -26.67
C ALA A 453 -42.59 76.69 -27.68
N ARG A 454 -43.47 77.66 -27.39
CA ARG A 454 -44.61 78.03 -28.24
C ARG A 454 -44.55 79.52 -28.54
N LEU A 455 -44.68 79.88 -29.81
CA LEU A 455 -44.72 81.26 -30.27
C LEU A 455 -46.11 81.85 -30.02
N GLN A 456 -46.18 82.93 -29.25
CA GLN A 456 -47.41 83.68 -28.96
C GLN A 456 -47.21 85.14 -29.36
N ILE A 457 -47.84 85.56 -30.47
CA ILE A 457 -47.78 86.96 -30.95
C ILE A 457 -49.18 87.55 -30.82
N GLU A 458 -49.37 88.47 -29.88
CA GLU A 458 -50.61 89.26 -29.80
C GLU A 458 -50.71 90.22 -31.00
N HIS A 459 -51.90 90.32 -31.59
CA HIS A 459 -52.22 91.22 -32.73
C HIS A 459 -51.56 90.89 -34.09
N ALA A 460 -51.24 89.62 -34.35
CA ALA A 460 -50.75 89.16 -35.66
C ALA A 460 -51.81 89.19 -36.79
N ASP A 461 -51.39 89.43 -38.05
CA ASP A 461 -52.25 89.35 -39.25
C ASP A 461 -52.53 87.89 -39.70
N GLU A 462 -53.42 87.70 -40.69
CA GLU A 462 -53.86 86.36 -41.13
C GLU A 462 -52.74 85.48 -41.71
N GLN A 463 -51.70 86.07 -42.32
CA GLN A 463 -50.55 85.30 -42.82
C GLN A 463 -49.60 84.94 -41.68
N MET A 464 -49.35 85.89 -40.77
CA MET A 464 -48.51 85.69 -39.59
C MET A 464 -49.14 84.67 -38.63
N GLN A 465 -50.47 84.68 -38.43
CA GLN A 465 -51.18 83.68 -37.64
C GLN A 465 -51.04 82.26 -38.21
N LYS A 466 -51.08 82.10 -39.55
CA LYS A 466 -50.84 80.80 -40.21
C LYS A 466 -49.40 80.32 -40.03
N LEU A 467 -48.42 81.25 -40.04
CA LEU A 467 -47.02 80.93 -39.76
C LEU A 467 -46.80 80.54 -38.29
N VAL A 468 -47.37 81.28 -37.33
CA VAL A 468 -47.33 80.97 -35.89
C VAL A 468 -47.98 79.60 -35.62
N ALA A 469 -49.14 79.34 -36.20
CA ALA A 469 -49.80 78.03 -36.10
C ALA A 469 -48.95 76.90 -36.69
N GLY A 470 -48.33 77.12 -37.87
CA GLY A 470 -47.43 76.15 -38.50
C GLY A 470 -46.18 75.84 -37.68
N ILE A 471 -45.55 76.86 -37.10
CA ILE A 471 -44.37 76.70 -36.21
C ILE A 471 -44.77 75.96 -34.92
N ASN A 472 -45.90 76.32 -34.31
CA ASN A 472 -46.38 75.65 -33.09
C ASN A 472 -46.82 74.20 -33.35
N GLU A 473 -47.40 73.89 -34.50
CA GLU A 473 -47.75 72.52 -34.91
C GLU A 473 -46.49 71.67 -35.16
N ILE A 474 -45.49 72.22 -35.87
CA ILE A 474 -44.19 71.55 -36.07
C ILE A 474 -43.53 71.28 -34.72
N ASN A 475 -43.44 72.30 -33.86
CA ASN A 475 -42.91 72.13 -32.51
C ASN A 475 -43.69 71.07 -31.73
N ALA A 476 -45.03 71.11 -31.70
CA ALA A 476 -45.84 70.13 -30.99
C ALA A 476 -45.66 68.68 -31.49
N VAL A 477 -45.56 68.48 -32.80
CA VAL A 477 -45.32 67.14 -33.39
C VAL A 477 -43.92 66.64 -33.07
N VAL A 478 -42.89 67.50 -33.16
CA VAL A 478 -41.51 67.14 -32.87
C VAL A 478 -41.33 66.88 -31.37
N ASP A 479 -41.80 67.78 -30.51
CA ASP A 479 -41.80 67.71 -29.04
C ASP A 479 -42.49 66.44 -28.52
N SER A 480 -43.68 66.12 -29.04
CA SER A 480 -44.38 64.88 -28.72
C SER A 480 -43.60 63.64 -29.18
N ALA A 481 -43.08 63.63 -30.41
CA ALA A 481 -42.33 62.49 -30.95
C ALA A 481 -41.02 62.26 -30.20
N THR A 482 -40.22 63.31 -29.98
CA THR A 482 -38.95 63.20 -29.27
C THR A 482 -39.16 62.84 -27.81
N SER A 483 -40.20 63.37 -27.14
CA SER A 483 -40.53 63.01 -25.76
C SER A 483 -40.99 61.56 -25.63
N GLU A 484 -41.87 61.06 -26.51
CA GLU A 484 -42.30 59.65 -26.46
C GLU A 484 -41.14 58.70 -26.80
N PHE A 485 -40.28 59.05 -27.76
CA PHE A 485 -39.12 58.23 -28.12
C PHE A 485 -38.06 58.26 -27.02
N ALA A 486 -37.81 59.40 -26.39
CA ALA A 486 -36.94 59.50 -25.22
C ALA A 486 -37.49 58.69 -24.05
N ALA A 487 -38.79 58.73 -23.78
CA ALA A 487 -39.42 57.92 -22.73
C ALA A 487 -39.30 56.42 -23.03
N ALA A 488 -39.53 55.99 -24.27
CA ALA A 488 -39.35 54.59 -24.68
C ALA A 488 -37.89 54.13 -24.56
N LEU A 489 -36.92 54.96 -24.98
CA LEU A 489 -35.49 54.65 -24.85
C LEU A 489 -35.02 54.68 -23.38
N HIS A 490 -35.58 55.56 -22.54
CA HIS A 490 -35.35 55.54 -21.09
C HIS A 490 -35.92 54.27 -20.44
N ALA A 491 -37.10 53.80 -20.87
CA ALA A 491 -37.66 52.52 -20.41
C ALA A 491 -36.72 51.36 -20.77
N VAL A 492 -36.27 51.28 -22.03
CA VAL A 492 -35.29 50.27 -22.50
C VAL A 492 -33.97 50.34 -21.72
N ALA A 493 -33.45 51.54 -21.48
CA ALA A 493 -32.23 51.75 -20.69
C ALA A 493 -32.40 51.36 -19.20
N GLY A 494 -33.61 51.48 -18.67
CA GLY A 494 -34.01 50.98 -17.35
C GLY A 494 -34.37 49.49 -17.31
N GLY A 495 -34.20 48.76 -18.42
CA GLY A 495 -34.49 47.32 -18.53
C GLY A 495 -35.96 46.99 -18.83
N ASP A 496 -36.85 47.97 -18.98
CA ASP A 496 -38.25 47.72 -19.33
C ASP A 496 -38.42 47.56 -20.85
N LEU A 497 -38.42 46.29 -21.29
CA LEU A 497 -38.65 45.89 -22.68
C LEU A 497 -40.14 45.61 -22.97
N THR A 498 -41.05 46.06 -22.09
CA THR A 498 -42.51 45.96 -22.28
C THR A 498 -43.11 47.24 -22.87
N SER A 499 -42.44 48.39 -22.69
CA SER A 499 -42.85 49.67 -23.28
C SER A 499 -42.83 49.66 -24.81
N ARG A 500 -43.84 50.25 -25.45
CA ARG A 500 -43.95 50.43 -26.90
C ARG A 500 -44.44 51.83 -27.22
N ILE A 501 -43.97 52.37 -28.34
CA ILE A 501 -44.46 53.64 -28.89
C ILE A 501 -45.78 53.35 -29.61
N GLU A 502 -46.90 53.85 -29.11
CA GLU A 502 -48.24 53.57 -29.64
C GLU A 502 -48.77 54.68 -30.55
N THR A 503 -48.30 55.92 -30.40
CA THR A 503 -48.78 57.07 -31.19
C THR A 503 -48.59 56.89 -32.70
N ALA A 504 -49.56 57.37 -33.48
CA ALA A 504 -49.60 57.23 -34.94
C ALA A 504 -48.84 58.37 -35.65
N TYR A 505 -47.52 58.24 -35.74
CA TYR A 505 -46.67 59.17 -36.48
C TYR A 505 -46.77 59.00 -38.00
N ARG A 506 -46.26 59.98 -38.75
CA ARG A 506 -46.15 59.98 -40.23
C ARG A 506 -44.72 60.30 -40.67
N GLY A 507 -44.37 59.90 -41.89
CA GLY A 507 -43.04 60.16 -42.46
C GLY A 507 -41.90 59.59 -41.61
N LYS A 508 -40.82 60.35 -41.41
CA LYS A 508 -39.62 59.87 -40.70
C LYS A 508 -39.84 59.50 -39.23
N PHE A 509 -40.80 60.12 -38.54
CA PHE A 509 -41.17 59.71 -37.18
C PHE A 509 -41.88 58.35 -37.16
N ALA A 510 -42.60 57.96 -38.22
CA ALA A 510 -43.19 56.62 -38.33
C ALA A 510 -42.12 55.54 -38.57
N GLU A 511 -41.13 55.82 -39.43
CA GLU A 511 -39.97 54.95 -39.65
C GLU A 511 -39.18 54.75 -38.33
N LEU A 512 -38.92 55.84 -37.59
CA LEU A 512 -38.18 55.79 -36.32
C LEU A 512 -38.94 55.05 -35.21
N LYS A 513 -40.26 55.27 -35.09
CA LYS A 513 -41.15 54.46 -34.23
C LYS A 513 -41.00 52.97 -34.55
N GLY A 514 -41.06 52.61 -35.83
CA GLY A 514 -40.93 51.23 -36.29
C GLY A 514 -39.60 50.60 -35.88
N ALA A 515 -38.50 51.30 -36.14
CA ALA A 515 -37.15 50.85 -35.78
C ALA A 515 -36.94 50.71 -34.26
N ILE A 516 -37.50 51.63 -33.45
CA ILE A 516 -37.43 51.53 -31.98
C ILE A 516 -38.23 50.31 -31.51
N ASN A 517 -39.52 50.19 -31.89
CA ASN A 517 -40.35 49.06 -31.46
C ASN A 517 -39.77 47.70 -31.90
N GLU A 518 -39.27 47.57 -33.13
CA GLU A 518 -38.59 46.36 -33.61
C GLU A 518 -37.34 46.03 -32.77
N THR A 519 -36.57 47.05 -32.36
CA THR A 519 -35.42 46.87 -31.47
C THR A 519 -35.86 46.33 -30.11
N VAL A 520 -36.94 46.84 -29.52
CA VAL A 520 -37.46 46.34 -28.23
C VAL A 520 -38.00 44.91 -28.37
N ASP A 521 -38.68 44.57 -29.47
CA ASP A 521 -39.18 43.21 -29.72
C ASP A 521 -38.03 42.19 -29.87
N ARG A 522 -36.97 42.54 -30.61
CA ARG A 522 -35.77 41.70 -30.76
C ARG A 522 -35.04 41.51 -29.43
N LEU A 523 -34.84 42.58 -28.66
CA LEU A 523 -34.21 42.51 -27.33
C LEU A 523 -35.06 41.67 -26.35
N SER A 524 -36.38 41.89 -26.30
CA SER A 524 -37.30 41.13 -25.44
C SER A 524 -37.27 39.64 -25.76
N THR A 525 -37.29 39.29 -27.05
CA THR A 525 -37.18 37.90 -27.53
C THR A 525 -35.84 37.27 -27.14
N THR A 526 -34.74 38.02 -27.27
CA THR A 526 -33.38 37.56 -26.92
C THR A 526 -33.26 37.29 -25.43
N VAL A 527 -33.66 38.25 -24.58
CA VAL A 527 -33.63 38.10 -23.12
C VAL A 527 -34.53 36.95 -22.65
N ARG A 528 -35.74 36.82 -23.20
CA ARG A 528 -36.65 35.70 -22.89
C ARG A 528 -36.04 34.34 -23.27
N THR A 529 -35.34 34.27 -24.40
CA THR A 529 -34.63 33.06 -24.82
C THR A 529 -33.52 32.71 -23.82
N ILE A 530 -32.73 33.70 -23.38
CA ILE A 530 -31.69 33.51 -22.35
C ILE A 530 -32.31 33.05 -21.02
N GLN A 531 -33.42 33.64 -20.59
CA GLN A 531 -34.14 33.26 -19.37
C GLN A 531 -34.56 31.78 -19.40
N THR A 532 -35.19 31.31 -20.48
CA THR A 532 -35.56 29.88 -20.64
C THR A 532 -34.34 28.97 -20.68
N THR A 533 -33.34 29.27 -21.54
CA THR A 533 -32.14 28.43 -21.67
C THR A 533 -31.35 28.35 -20.35
N SER A 534 -31.33 29.42 -19.56
CA SER A 534 -30.66 29.44 -18.25
C SER A 534 -31.39 28.55 -17.24
N ALA A 535 -32.72 28.53 -17.25
CA ALA A 535 -33.52 27.62 -16.42
C ALA A 535 -33.25 26.14 -16.76
N ASP A 536 -33.21 25.80 -18.06
CA ASP A 536 -32.93 24.43 -18.53
C ASP A 536 -31.52 23.98 -18.15
N VAL A 537 -30.50 24.81 -18.36
CA VAL A 537 -29.11 24.50 -17.94
C VAL A 537 -29.00 24.40 -16.41
N GLY A 538 -29.76 25.20 -15.66
CA GLY A 538 -29.85 25.11 -14.20
C GLY A 538 -30.57 23.86 -13.67
N LEU A 539 -31.40 23.21 -14.48
CA LEU A 539 -31.96 21.88 -14.19
C LEU A 539 -30.93 20.79 -14.50
N ALA A 540 -30.34 20.80 -15.70
CA ALA A 540 -29.31 19.85 -16.11
C ALA A 540 -28.09 19.85 -15.16
N ALA A 541 -27.66 21.02 -14.67
CA ALA A 541 -26.61 21.11 -13.66
C ALA A 541 -26.98 20.39 -12.35
N ARG A 542 -28.24 20.48 -11.90
CA ARG A 542 -28.70 19.77 -10.69
C ARG A 542 -28.78 18.26 -10.92
N GLU A 543 -29.21 17.83 -12.11
CA GLU A 543 -29.21 16.41 -12.49
C GLU A 543 -27.78 15.82 -12.50
N ILE A 544 -26.80 16.54 -13.06
CA ILE A 544 -25.39 16.13 -13.02
C ILE A 544 -24.88 16.04 -11.57
N THR A 545 -25.22 16.99 -10.70
CA THR A 545 -24.83 16.92 -9.27
C THR A 545 -25.43 15.71 -8.57
N MET A 546 -26.70 15.37 -8.83
CA MET A 546 -27.33 14.17 -8.26
C MET A 546 -26.73 12.88 -8.83
N GLY A 547 -26.40 12.84 -10.13
CA GLY A 547 -25.74 11.69 -10.76
C GLY A 547 -24.30 11.48 -10.26
N ALA A 548 -23.60 12.55 -9.92
CA ALA A 548 -22.30 12.47 -9.24
C ALA A 548 -22.43 11.91 -7.82
N ASP A 549 -23.39 12.38 -7.03
CA ASP A 549 -23.67 11.86 -5.69
C ASP A 549 -24.05 10.36 -5.68
N ASP A 550 -24.85 9.90 -6.65
CA ASP A 550 -25.12 8.45 -6.87
C ASP A 550 -23.84 7.68 -7.25
N LEU A 551 -23.04 8.22 -8.17
CA LEU A 551 -21.76 7.62 -8.55
C LEU A 551 -20.79 7.54 -7.36
N SER A 552 -20.76 8.54 -6.47
CA SER A 552 -19.91 8.52 -5.26
C SER A 552 -20.30 7.36 -4.35
N LYS A 553 -21.58 7.24 -3.99
CA LYS A 553 -22.09 6.16 -3.13
C LYS A 553 -21.80 4.78 -3.70
N ARG A 554 -22.05 4.58 -5.00
CA ARG A 554 -21.74 3.32 -5.67
C ARG A 554 -20.24 3.05 -5.76
N THR A 555 -19.41 4.08 -5.82
CA THR A 555 -17.94 3.96 -5.78
C THR A 555 -17.47 3.57 -4.37
N GLU A 556 -18.09 4.11 -3.32
CA GLU A 556 -17.84 3.72 -1.91
C GLU A 556 -18.26 2.26 -1.64
N GLU A 557 -19.44 1.84 -2.11
CA GLU A 557 -19.90 0.44 -2.06
C GLU A 557 -18.97 -0.51 -2.83
N GLN A 558 -18.50 -0.08 -4.00
CA GLN A 558 -17.55 -0.84 -4.82
C GLN A 558 -16.17 -0.93 -4.14
N ALA A 559 -15.68 0.13 -3.52
CA ALA A 559 -14.44 0.12 -2.76
C ALA A 559 -14.51 -0.87 -1.59
N SER A 560 -15.58 -0.85 -0.79
CA SER A 560 -15.78 -1.82 0.30
C SER A 560 -15.85 -3.27 -0.21
N SER A 561 -16.48 -3.50 -1.36
CA SER A 561 -16.54 -4.83 -2.00
C SER A 561 -15.15 -5.27 -2.51
N LEU A 562 -14.33 -4.34 -2.98
CA LEU A 562 -12.95 -4.60 -3.41
C LEU A 562 -12.01 -4.90 -2.23
N GLU A 563 -12.18 -4.25 -1.07
CA GLU A 563 -11.42 -4.57 0.14
C GLU A 563 -11.68 -6.02 0.60
N GLU A 564 -12.95 -6.47 0.62
CA GLU A 564 -13.30 -7.86 0.97
C GLU A 564 -12.77 -8.85 -0.09
N THR A 565 -12.84 -8.50 -1.38
CA THR A 565 -12.28 -9.30 -2.48
C THR A 565 -10.75 -9.40 -2.38
N ALA A 566 -10.06 -8.32 -2.01
CA ALA A 566 -8.62 -8.30 -1.83
C ALA A 566 -8.20 -9.19 -0.63
N ALA A 567 -8.86 -9.04 0.52
CA ALA A 567 -8.58 -9.83 1.72
C ALA A 567 -8.80 -11.33 1.49
N THR A 568 -9.90 -11.71 0.84
CA THR A 568 -10.16 -13.12 0.48
C THR A 568 -9.18 -13.65 -0.56
N THR A 569 -8.71 -12.82 -1.51
CA THR A 569 -7.65 -13.19 -2.46
C THR A 569 -6.31 -13.42 -1.75
N GLU A 570 -5.95 -12.60 -0.75
CA GLU A 570 -4.75 -12.81 0.07
C GLU A 570 -4.84 -14.10 0.91
N GLU A 571 -5.99 -14.39 1.51
CA GLU A 571 -6.22 -15.63 2.26
C GLU A 571 -6.13 -16.87 1.37
N LEU A 572 -6.71 -16.81 0.16
CA LEU A 572 -6.57 -17.86 -0.86
C LEU A 572 -5.10 -18.04 -1.29
N ALA A 573 -4.36 -16.95 -1.51
CA ALA A 573 -2.94 -17.01 -1.85
C ALA A 573 -2.13 -17.72 -0.74
N ALA A 574 -2.40 -17.39 0.51
CA ALA A 574 -1.76 -18.03 1.67
C ALA A 574 -2.11 -19.53 1.75
N SER A 575 -3.38 -19.90 1.55
CA SER A 575 -3.89 -21.27 1.60
C SER A 575 -3.32 -22.15 0.48
N VAL A 576 -3.27 -21.65 -0.76
CA VAL A 576 -2.68 -22.36 -1.91
C VAL A 576 -1.17 -22.53 -1.73
N LYS A 577 -0.48 -21.51 -1.22
CA LYS A 577 0.96 -21.59 -0.92
C LYS A 577 1.28 -22.59 0.21
N ALA A 578 0.44 -22.63 1.24
CA ALA A 578 0.53 -23.64 2.30
C ALA A 578 0.30 -25.06 1.74
N SER A 579 -0.69 -25.24 0.86
CA SER A 579 -1.00 -26.51 0.20
C SER A 579 0.13 -27.00 -0.72
N ALA A 580 0.77 -26.09 -1.46
CA ALA A 580 1.95 -26.40 -2.26
C ALA A 580 3.14 -26.84 -1.39
N GLN A 581 3.36 -26.20 -0.24
CA GLN A 581 4.44 -26.59 0.68
C GLN A 581 4.13 -27.91 1.42
N ALA A 582 2.89 -28.13 1.84
CA ALA A 582 2.44 -29.39 2.42
C ALA A 582 2.62 -30.56 1.44
N SER A 583 2.31 -30.34 0.17
CA SER A 583 2.56 -31.31 -0.92
C SER A 583 4.05 -31.63 -1.05
N LYS A 584 4.93 -30.63 -1.11
CA LYS A 584 6.39 -30.86 -1.15
C LYS A 584 6.89 -31.68 0.04
N ASN A 585 6.39 -31.40 1.24
CA ASN A 585 6.74 -32.16 2.45
C ASN A 585 6.24 -33.61 2.36
N ALA A 586 5.00 -33.83 1.91
CA ALA A 586 4.42 -35.16 1.76
C ALA A 586 5.14 -36.00 0.69
N ALA A 587 5.61 -35.39 -0.40
CA ALA A 587 6.43 -36.06 -1.42
C ALA A 587 7.80 -36.51 -0.87
N ALA A 588 8.41 -35.72 0.01
CA ALA A 588 9.64 -36.10 0.70
C ALA A 588 9.42 -37.32 1.63
N ILE A 589 8.34 -37.31 2.42
CA ILE A 589 7.95 -38.43 3.30
C ILE A 589 7.67 -39.70 2.48
N ALA A 590 6.96 -39.57 1.34
CA ALA A 590 6.72 -40.71 0.45
C ALA A 590 8.03 -41.26 -0.13
N THR A 591 9.03 -40.41 -0.40
CA THR A 591 10.36 -40.82 -0.87
C THR A 591 11.15 -41.56 0.22
N GLU A 592 11.08 -41.11 1.46
CA GLU A 592 11.69 -41.76 2.61
C GLU A 592 11.04 -43.13 2.89
N ALA A 593 9.72 -43.23 2.78
CA ALA A 593 8.97 -44.49 2.86
C ALA A 593 9.35 -45.47 1.73
N MET A 594 9.53 -45.00 0.49
CA MET A 594 10.05 -45.82 -0.61
C MET A 594 11.46 -46.37 -0.30
N GLN A 595 12.37 -45.53 0.21
CA GLN A 595 13.72 -45.99 0.61
C GLN A 595 13.68 -47.04 1.73
N ALA A 596 12.83 -46.84 2.74
CA ALA A 596 12.64 -47.80 3.82
C ALA A 596 12.09 -49.14 3.31
N ALA A 597 11.06 -49.11 2.46
CA ALA A 597 10.48 -50.31 1.85
C ALA A 597 11.50 -51.06 0.96
N GLN A 598 12.29 -50.34 0.17
CA GLN A 598 13.31 -50.93 -0.69
C GLN A 598 14.47 -51.54 0.12
N SER A 599 14.92 -50.88 1.18
CA SER A 599 15.91 -51.43 2.13
C SER A 599 15.38 -52.70 2.82
N GLY A 600 14.13 -52.67 3.29
CA GLY A 600 13.46 -53.84 3.85
C GLY A 600 13.37 -55.01 2.86
N GLY A 601 13.08 -54.73 1.58
CA GLY A 601 13.04 -55.74 0.52
C GLY A 601 14.40 -56.42 0.29
N VAL A 602 15.50 -55.65 0.33
CA VAL A 602 16.87 -56.20 0.27
C VAL A 602 17.17 -57.08 1.48
N ILE A 603 16.78 -56.67 2.69
CA ILE A 603 16.96 -57.44 3.93
C ILE A 603 16.15 -58.75 3.87
N ALA A 604 14.91 -58.70 3.37
CA ALA A 604 14.08 -59.89 3.19
C ALA A 604 14.72 -60.87 2.18
N GLY A 605 15.26 -60.37 1.06
CA GLY A 605 16.01 -61.19 0.10
C GLY A 605 17.23 -61.87 0.73
N GLN A 606 18.05 -61.12 1.48
CA GLN A 606 19.20 -61.65 2.22
C GLN A 606 18.82 -62.72 3.26
N ALA A 607 17.64 -62.56 3.90
CA ALA A 607 17.11 -63.54 4.83
C ALA A 607 16.63 -64.83 4.13
N VAL A 608 15.99 -64.73 2.95
CA VAL A 608 15.66 -65.91 2.11
C VAL A 608 16.94 -66.64 1.69
N ASP A 609 17.96 -65.92 1.23
CA ASP A 609 19.26 -66.51 0.85
C ASP A 609 19.95 -67.19 2.05
N ALA A 610 19.81 -66.63 3.26
CA ALA A 610 20.35 -67.23 4.47
C ALA A 610 19.62 -68.54 4.82
N MET A 611 18.29 -68.56 4.74
CA MET A 611 17.50 -69.77 5.00
C MET A 611 17.75 -70.86 3.96
N ALA A 612 17.91 -70.53 2.67
CA ALA A 612 18.29 -71.49 1.63
C ALA A 612 19.68 -72.13 1.88
N ARG A 613 20.63 -71.39 2.46
CA ARG A 613 21.91 -71.97 2.92
C ARG A 613 21.75 -72.90 4.12
N ILE A 614 20.82 -72.59 5.05
CA ILE A 614 20.50 -73.44 6.19
C ILE A 614 19.84 -74.75 5.72
N GLU A 615 18.87 -74.67 4.81
CA GLU A 615 18.24 -75.84 4.17
C GLU A 615 19.29 -76.73 3.48
N SER A 616 20.18 -76.16 2.67
CA SER A 616 21.26 -76.90 2.01
C SER A 616 22.25 -77.52 2.99
N ALA A 617 22.56 -76.85 4.10
CA ALA A 617 23.40 -77.41 5.17
C ALA A 617 22.70 -78.57 5.88
N SER A 618 21.43 -78.42 6.25
CA SER A 618 20.61 -79.46 6.88
C SER A 618 20.47 -80.70 6.01
N GLN A 619 20.29 -80.54 4.69
CA GLN A 619 20.28 -81.66 3.76
C GLN A 619 21.62 -82.42 3.76
N LYS A 620 22.76 -81.72 3.72
CA LYS A 620 24.09 -82.36 3.81
C LYS A 620 24.29 -83.10 5.13
N ILE A 621 23.78 -82.57 6.24
CA ILE A 621 23.83 -83.28 7.53
C ILE A 621 22.95 -84.54 7.47
N SER A 622 21.76 -84.46 6.87
CA SER A 622 20.88 -85.62 6.65
C SER A 622 21.59 -86.73 5.86
N ASP A 623 22.31 -86.38 4.81
CA ASP A 623 23.11 -87.32 4.00
C ASP A 623 24.24 -87.96 4.82
N ILE A 624 24.94 -87.18 5.67
CA ILE A 624 25.97 -87.69 6.59
C ILE A 624 25.38 -88.64 7.63
N ILE A 625 24.22 -88.31 8.20
CA ILE A 625 23.53 -89.14 9.19
C ILE A 625 23.08 -90.48 8.58
N ARG A 626 22.66 -90.47 7.31
CA ARG A 626 22.38 -91.69 6.55
C ARG A 626 23.63 -92.58 6.42
N VAL A 627 24.78 -91.99 6.07
CA VAL A 627 26.06 -92.73 6.01
C VAL A 627 26.45 -93.29 7.38
N ILE A 628 26.16 -92.60 8.48
CA ILE A 628 26.40 -93.09 9.84
C ILE A 628 25.49 -94.28 10.18
N ASP A 629 24.21 -94.26 9.79
CA ASP A 629 23.29 -95.41 9.95
C ASP A 629 23.75 -96.61 9.10
N ASP A 630 24.19 -96.39 7.86
CA ASP A 630 24.78 -97.43 7.00
C ASP A 630 26.06 -98.05 7.61
N ILE A 631 26.96 -97.23 8.18
CA ILE A 631 28.15 -97.70 8.90
C ILE A 631 27.77 -98.49 10.16
N ALA A 632 26.76 -98.03 10.92
CA ALA A 632 26.26 -98.74 12.09
C ALA A 632 25.67 -100.10 11.69
N PHE A 633 24.90 -100.17 10.60
CA PHE A 633 24.35 -101.42 10.07
C PHE A 633 25.46 -102.39 9.62
N GLN A 634 26.47 -101.91 8.88
CA GLN A 634 27.63 -102.72 8.50
C GLN A 634 28.42 -103.23 9.71
N THR A 635 28.62 -102.37 10.72
CA THR A 635 29.31 -102.75 11.97
C THR A 635 28.53 -103.82 12.75
N ASN A 636 27.20 -103.72 12.79
CA ASN A 636 26.32 -104.73 13.39
C ASN A 636 26.38 -106.09 12.64
N LEU A 637 26.55 -106.09 11.31
CA LEU A 637 26.78 -107.32 10.52
C LEU A 637 28.19 -107.91 10.73
N LEU A 638 29.24 -107.07 10.78
CA LEU A 638 30.60 -107.50 11.09
C LEU A 638 30.69 -108.11 12.50
N ALA A 639 30.04 -107.49 13.48
CA ALA A 639 29.96 -107.99 14.84
C ALA A 639 29.18 -109.32 14.93
N LEU A 640 28.12 -109.49 14.14
CA LEU A 640 27.43 -110.79 14.02
C LEU A 640 28.35 -111.88 13.45
N ASN A 641 29.08 -111.58 12.37
CA ASN A 641 30.02 -112.53 11.78
C ASN A 641 31.15 -112.89 12.77
N ALA A 642 31.68 -111.92 13.51
CA ALA A 642 32.67 -112.14 14.55
C ALA A 642 32.13 -112.98 15.72
N ALA A 643 30.87 -112.78 16.13
CA ALA A 643 30.23 -113.59 17.16
C ALA A 643 30.02 -115.05 16.70
N VAL A 644 29.67 -115.27 15.43
CA VAL A 644 29.55 -116.61 14.82
C VAL A 644 30.91 -117.32 14.78
N GLU A 645 31.97 -116.65 14.32
CA GLU A 645 33.29 -117.28 14.24
C GLU A 645 33.92 -117.48 15.64
N ALA A 646 33.62 -116.60 16.60
CA ALA A 646 33.98 -116.79 18.01
C ALA A 646 33.28 -118.01 18.63
N ALA A 647 31.99 -118.25 18.31
CA ALA A 647 31.29 -119.47 18.70
C ALA A 647 31.90 -120.72 18.04
N ARG A 648 32.36 -120.60 16.79
CA ARG A 648 33.02 -121.68 16.03
C ARG A 648 34.40 -122.05 16.58
N ALA A 649 35.11 -121.09 17.18
CA ALA A 649 36.41 -121.29 17.84
C ALA A 649 36.31 -121.93 19.25
N GLY A 650 35.11 -122.18 19.77
CA GLY A 650 34.89 -122.85 21.05
C GLY A 650 35.48 -122.07 22.24
N ASP A 651 36.14 -122.77 23.17
CA ASP A 651 36.69 -122.15 24.40
C ASP A 651 37.71 -121.03 24.13
N ALA A 652 38.46 -121.12 23.03
CA ALA A 652 39.43 -120.08 22.63
C ALA A 652 38.74 -118.78 22.17
N GLY A 653 37.48 -118.84 21.73
CA GLY A 653 36.71 -117.70 21.22
C GLY A 653 35.98 -116.87 22.27
N LYS A 654 35.92 -117.31 23.54
CA LYS A 654 35.09 -116.68 24.58
C LYS A 654 35.33 -115.17 24.77
N GLY A 655 36.59 -114.72 24.73
CA GLY A 655 36.92 -113.29 24.80
C GLY A 655 36.44 -112.49 23.58
N PHE A 656 36.58 -113.06 22.39
CA PHE A 656 36.10 -112.45 21.14
C PHE A 656 34.56 -112.37 21.10
N ALA A 657 33.85 -113.36 21.63
CA ALA A 657 32.38 -113.36 21.67
C ALA A 657 31.82 -112.19 22.50
N VAL A 658 32.45 -111.85 23.63
CA VAL A 658 32.06 -110.69 24.47
C VAL A 658 32.29 -109.39 23.72
N VAL A 659 33.48 -109.22 23.12
CA VAL A 659 33.79 -108.02 22.32
C VAL A 659 32.82 -107.88 21.13
N ALA A 660 32.51 -108.96 20.44
CA ALA A 660 31.54 -108.96 19.34
C ALA A 660 30.12 -108.56 19.80
N SER A 661 29.67 -109.05 20.96
CA SER A 661 28.38 -108.63 21.56
C SER A 661 28.36 -107.15 21.91
N GLU A 662 29.46 -106.62 22.45
CA GLU A 662 29.53 -105.20 22.84
C GLU A 662 29.58 -104.28 21.61
N VAL A 663 30.38 -104.64 20.59
CA VAL A 663 30.43 -103.92 19.30
C VAL A 663 29.07 -103.95 18.60
N ARG A 664 28.35 -105.07 18.65
CA ARG A 664 26.98 -105.18 18.12
C ARG A 664 26.01 -104.24 18.86
N THR A 665 26.08 -104.21 20.18
CA THR A 665 25.22 -103.36 21.03
C THR A 665 25.50 -101.87 20.79
N LEU A 666 26.79 -101.51 20.67
CA LEU A 666 27.22 -100.16 20.29
C LEU A 666 26.68 -99.77 18.91
N ALA A 667 26.79 -100.66 17.92
CA ALA A 667 26.27 -100.42 16.58
C ALA A 667 24.75 -100.22 16.55
N GLN A 668 23.99 -101.03 17.30
CA GLN A 668 22.54 -100.83 17.43
C GLN A 668 22.18 -99.48 18.10
N ARG A 669 22.94 -99.05 19.12
CA ARG A 669 22.77 -97.73 19.74
C ARG A 669 23.09 -96.58 18.78
N SER A 670 24.15 -96.72 17.96
CA SER A 670 24.51 -95.72 16.95
C SER A 670 23.44 -95.59 15.86
N SER A 671 22.86 -96.69 15.39
CA SER A 671 21.75 -96.68 14.42
C SER A 671 20.49 -96.01 14.98
N ALA A 672 20.13 -96.32 16.23
CA ALA A 672 19.01 -95.65 16.91
C ALA A 672 19.22 -94.14 17.02
N ALA A 673 20.40 -93.72 17.49
CA ALA A 673 20.75 -92.29 17.59
C ALA A 673 20.79 -91.59 16.22
N ALA A 674 21.26 -92.26 15.16
CA ALA A 674 21.23 -91.72 13.80
C ALA A 674 19.79 -91.49 13.31
N LYS A 675 18.85 -92.41 13.60
CA LYS A 675 17.43 -92.23 13.31
C LYS A 675 16.79 -91.07 14.08
N ASP A 676 17.08 -90.93 15.36
CA ASP A 676 16.56 -89.82 16.17
C ASP A 676 17.05 -88.47 15.63
N ILE A 677 18.34 -88.36 15.27
CA ILE A 677 18.89 -87.15 14.64
C ILE A 677 18.27 -86.90 13.26
N SER A 678 18.05 -87.94 12.45
CA SER A 678 17.37 -87.82 11.16
C SER A 678 15.95 -87.25 11.30
N GLY A 679 15.20 -87.70 12.32
CA GLY A 679 13.89 -87.13 12.67
C GLY A 679 13.95 -85.65 13.05
N LEU A 680 14.92 -85.25 13.89
CA LEU A 680 15.13 -83.85 14.28
C LEU A 680 15.51 -82.95 13.09
N ILE A 681 16.33 -83.44 12.16
CA ILE A 681 16.69 -82.72 10.93
C ILE A 681 15.47 -82.59 10.00
N SER A 682 14.68 -83.66 9.84
CA SER A 682 13.44 -83.60 9.07
C SER A 682 12.45 -82.58 9.65
N SER A 683 12.34 -82.46 10.97
CA SER A 683 11.53 -81.43 11.63
C SER A 683 12.09 -80.03 11.40
N SER A 684 13.41 -79.87 11.51
CA SER A 684 14.09 -78.59 11.27
C SER A 684 13.90 -78.09 9.84
N ASN A 685 13.92 -78.98 8.85
CA ASN A 685 13.65 -78.63 7.45
C ASN A 685 12.22 -78.11 7.23
N MET A 686 11.21 -78.66 7.92
CA MET A 686 9.83 -78.17 7.82
C MET A 686 9.69 -76.75 8.40
N GLU A 687 10.34 -76.47 9.53
CA GLU A 687 10.37 -75.12 10.12
C GLU A 687 11.10 -74.11 9.23
N VAL A 688 12.20 -74.52 8.58
CA VAL A 688 12.94 -73.66 7.64
C VAL A 688 12.11 -73.34 6.40
N ASP A 689 11.42 -74.31 5.78
CA ASP A 689 10.52 -74.07 4.64
C ASP A 689 9.33 -73.15 5.02
N ALA A 690 8.73 -73.34 6.21
CA ALA A 690 7.73 -72.43 6.74
C ALA A 690 8.27 -71.00 6.93
N GLY A 691 9.49 -70.87 7.49
CA GLY A 691 10.18 -69.59 7.64
C GLY A 691 10.46 -68.90 6.29
N VAL A 692 10.95 -69.63 5.29
CA VAL A 692 11.19 -69.11 3.93
C VAL A 692 9.91 -68.54 3.31
N LYS A 693 8.77 -69.22 3.49
CA LYS A 693 7.46 -68.76 2.98
C LYS A 693 7.03 -67.44 3.63
N LEU A 694 7.16 -67.32 4.95
CA LEU A 694 6.82 -66.09 5.68
C LEU A 694 7.73 -64.91 5.28
N VAL A 695 9.03 -65.13 5.13
CA VAL A 695 9.97 -64.08 4.70
C VAL A 695 9.70 -63.65 3.25
N ARG A 696 9.35 -64.58 2.34
CA ARG A 696 8.90 -64.21 0.98
C ARG A 696 7.65 -63.34 1.01
N GLN A 697 6.62 -63.72 1.77
CA GLN A 697 5.39 -62.94 1.90
C GLN A 697 5.65 -61.53 2.44
N ALA A 698 6.60 -61.37 3.38
CA ALA A 698 7.03 -60.06 3.85
C ALA A 698 7.73 -59.23 2.75
N GLY A 699 8.58 -59.85 1.93
CA GLY A 699 9.20 -59.22 0.76
C GLY A 699 8.20 -58.78 -0.32
N ASP A 700 7.19 -59.60 -0.58
CA ASP A 700 6.09 -59.28 -1.51
C ASP A 700 5.26 -58.09 -0.99
N ALA A 701 4.94 -58.07 0.31
CA ALA A 701 4.24 -56.95 0.95
C ALA A 701 5.04 -55.64 0.89
N LEU A 702 6.36 -55.69 1.11
CA LEU A 702 7.24 -54.53 0.98
C LEU A 702 7.31 -54.03 -0.48
N THR A 703 7.23 -54.93 -1.46
CA THR A 703 7.14 -54.57 -2.89
C THR A 703 5.81 -53.87 -3.21
N GLN A 704 4.70 -54.31 -2.62
CA GLN A 704 3.40 -53.62 -2.75
C GLN A 704 3.41 -52.23 -2.08
N ILE A 705 4.01 -52.10 -0.88
CA ILE A 705 4.18 -50.81 -0.21
C ILE A 705 5.01 -49.85 -1.07
N LEU A 706 6.12 -50.31 -1.65
CA LEU A 706 6.95 -49.51 -2.54
C LEU A 706 6.14 -48.96 -3.74
N ALA A 707 5.36 -49.81 -4.41
CA ALA A 707 4.51 -49.40 -5.53
C ALA A 707 3.41 -48.41 -5.11
N ALA A 708 2.78 -48.62 -3.94
CA ALA A 708 1.77 -47.71 -3.39
C ALA A 708 2.37 -46.34 -3.04
N SER A 709 3.52 -46.30 -2.35
CA SER A 709 4.25 -45.06 -2.01
C SER A 709 4.69 -44.30 -3.25
N GLN A 710 5.07 -45.01 -4.32
CA GLN A 710 5.45 -44.40 -5.60
C GLN A 710 4.25 -43.75 -6.31
N LYS A 711 3.06 -44.36 -6.24
CA LYS A 711 1.81 -43.75 -6.73
C LYS A 711 1.41 -42.53 -5.90
N VAL A 712 1.54 -42.59 -4.57
CA VAL A 712 1.30 -41.45 -3.67
C VAL A 712 2.25 -40.28 -4.00
N ALA A 713 3.53 -40.54 -4.20
CA ALA A 713 4.50 -39.51 -4.59
C ALA A 713 4.15 -38.85 -5.93
N ALA A 714 3.66 -39.61 -6.91
CA ALA A 714 3.22 -39.08 -8.21
C ALA A 714 1.99 -38.15 -8.07
N THR A 715 0.94 -38.58 -7.37
CA THR A 715 -0.27 -37.75 -7.15
C THR A 715 0.05 -36.49 -6.34
N ILE A 716 0.97 -36.55 -5.39
CA ILE A 716 1.42 -35.36 -4.65
C ILE A 716 2.20 -34.38 -5.55
N ALA A 717 2.97 -34.89 -6.52
CA ALA A 717 3.65 -34.04 -7.50
C ALA A 717 2.64 -33.33 -8.42
N GLU A 718 1.57 -34.02 -8.83
CA GLU A 718 0.45 -33.42 -9.59
C GLU A 718 -0.25 -32.32 -8.77
N ILE A 719 -0.57 -32.57 -7.49
CA ILE A 719 -1.15 -31.55 -6.60
C ILE A 719 -0.18 -30.35 -6.45
N SER A 720 1.11 -30.59 -6.25
CA SER A 720 2.09 -29.50 -6.15
C SER A 720 2.24 -28.70 -7.45
N ALA A 721 1.99 -29.29 -8.62
CA ALA A 721 1.96 -28.58 -9.90
C ALA A 721 0.69 -27.73 -10.03
N ALA A 722 -0.48 -28.33 -9.76
CA ALA A 722 -1.77 -27.64 -9.79
C ALA A 722 -1.84 -26.48 -8.78
N SER A 723 -1.29 -26.64 -7.56
CA SER A 723 -1.17 -25.53 -6.60
C SER A 723 -0.21 -24.43 -7.07
N GLY A 724 0.80 -24.75 -7.89
CA GLY A 724 1.66 -23.75 -8.51
C GLY A 724 0.93 -22.96 -9.61
N GLU A 725 0.08 -23.62 -10.38
CA GLU A 725 -0.77 -22.98 -11.40
C GLU A 725 -1.86 -22.11 -10.77
N GLN A 726 -2.52 -22.60 -9.70
CA GLN A 726 -3.45 -21.80 -8.89
C GLN A 726 -2.78 -20.55 -8.29
N ALA A 727 -1.54 -20.66 -7.81
CA ALA A 727 -0.82 -19.49 -7.30
C ALA A 727 -0.60 -18.42 -8.38
N ASN A 728 -0.26 -18.81 -9.61
CA ASN A 728 -0.14 -17.88 -10.73
C ASN A 728 -1.50 -17.23 -11.06
N GLY A 729 -2.59 -18.01 -11.07
CA GLY A 729 -3.94 -17.48 -11.30
C GLY A 729 -4.40 -16.51 -10.20
N ILE A 730 -3.96 -16.71 -8.96
CA ILE A 730 -4.21 -15.78 -7.85
C ILE A 730 -3.38 -14.50 -7.99
N ASP A 731 -2.12 -14.58 -8.45
CA ASP A 731 -1.31 -13.40 -8.78
C ASP A 731 -1.93 -12.58 -9.93
N GLU A 732 -2.58 -13.23 -10.91
CA GLU A 732 -3.35 -12.56 -11.97
C GLU A 732 -4.64 -11.91 -11.43
N MET A 733 -5.39 -12.59 -10.54
CA MET A 733 -6.55 -12.00 -9.87
C MET A 733 -6.16 -10.80 -8.99
N SER A 734 -5.04 -10.87 -8.27
CA SER A 734 -4.52 -9.75 -7.48
C SER A 734 -4.23 -8.51 -8.33
N GLN A 735 -3.64 -8.71 -9.52
CA GLN A 735 -3.44 -7.62 -10.49
C GLN A 735 -4.76 -7.06 -11.04
N ALA A 736 -5.76 -7.91 -11.28
CA ALA A 736 -7.09 -7.47 -11.70
C ALA A 736 -7.81 -6.65 -10.61
N VAL A 737 -7.70 -7.05 -9.34
CA VAL A 737 -8.24 -6.30 -8.19
C VAL A 737 -7.55 -4.95 -8.04
N ALA A 738 -6.22 -4.88 -8.18
CA ALA A 738 -5.49 -3.62 -8.16
C ALA A 738 -5.92 -2.66 -9.29
N HIS A 739 -6.19 -3.19 -10.49
CA HIS A 739 -6.71 -2.37 -11.59
C HIS A 739 -8.16 -1.90 -11.37
N LEU A 740 -8.99 -2.72 -10.71
CA LEU A 740 -10.34 -2.33 -10.30
C LEU A 740 -10.30 -1.22 -9.22
N ASP A 741 -9.34 -1.26 -8.29
CA ASP A 741 -9.11 -0.19 -7.32
C ASP A 741 -8.68 1.12 -8.01
N GLU A 742 -7.70 1.09 -8.93
CA GLU A 742 -7.32 2.26 -9.75
C GLU A 742 -8.54 2.90 -10.46
N MET A 743 -9.41 2.07 -11.07
CA MET A 743 -10.63 2.57 -11.71
C MET A 743 -11.66 3.10 -10.70
N THR A 744 -11.74 2.51 -9.51
CA THR A 744 -12.65 2.96 -8.44
C THR A 744 -12.21 4.33 -7.92
N GLN A 745 -10.92 4.53 -7.69
CA GLN A 745 -10.36 5.85 -7.33
C GLN A 745 -10.54 6.88 -8.46
N ALA A 746 -10.37 6.48 -9.73
CA ALA A 746 -10.64 7.34 -10.87
C ALA A 746 -12.13 7.75 -10.97
N ASN A 747 -13.06 6.84 -10.64
CA ASN A 747 -14.49 7.14 -10.59
C ASN A 747 -14.85 8.09 -9.44
N ALA A 748 -14.22 7.97 -8.27
CA ALA A 748 -14.39 8.90 -7.16
C ALA A 748 -13.94 10.31 -7.56
N ALA A 749 -12.73 10.44 -8.12
CA ALA A 749 -12.20 11.71 -8.62
C ALA A 749 -13.07 12.31 -9.74
N LEU A 750 -13.58 11.49 -10.66
CA LEU A 750 -14.49 11.91 -11.72
C LEU A 750 -15.85 12.38 -11.17
N SER A 751 -16.34 11.75 -10.10
CA SER A 751 -17.55 12.17 -9.40
C SER A 751 -17.35 13.55 -8.75
N GLU A 752 -16.31 13.72 -7.94
CA GLU A 752 -15.98 15.02 -7.33
C GLU A 752 -15.81 16.12 -8.37
N GLN A 753 -15.07 15.84 -9.46
CA GLN A 753 -14.87 16.79 -10.55
C GLN A 753 -16.20 17.13 -11.26
N SER A 754 -17.08 16.14 -11.45
CA SER A 754 -18.41 16.34 -12.04
C SER A 754 -19.30 17.21 -11.15
N ALA A 755 -19.35 16.92 -9.85
CA ALA A 755 -20.10 17.69 -8.86
C ALA A 755 -19.58 19.14 -8.75
N ALA A 756 -18.26 19.33 -8.71
CA ALA A 756 -17.65 20.66 -8.69
C ALA A 756 -17.92 21.47 -9.97
N SER A 757 -17.86 20.81 -11.14
CA SER A 757 -18.16 21.42 -12.44
C SER A 757 -19.63 21.82 -12.55
N ALA A 758 -20.54 20.96 -12.10
CA ALA A 758 -21.97 21.22 -12.05
C ALA A 758 -22.34 22.33 -11.05
N GLY A 759 -21.68 22.37 -9.88
CA GLY A 759 -21.82 23.47 -8.91
C GLY A 759 -21.35 24.81 -9.47
N SER A 760 -20.21 24.84 -10.16
CA SER A 760 -19.70 26.03 -10.85
C SER A 760 -20.64 26.50 -11.97
N LEU A 761 -21.20 25.57 -12.75
CA LEU A 761 -22.21 25.87 -13.76
C LEU A 761 -23.49 26.43 -13.14
N SER A 762 -23.99 25.82 -12.05
CA SER A 762 -25.16 26.30 -11.31
C SER A 762 -24.95 27.73 -10.78
N GLY A 763 -23.78 28.03 -10.21
CA GLY A 763 -23.43 29.38 -9.77
C GLY A 763 -23.38 30.41 -10.91
N ARG A 764 -22.85 30.03 -12.09
CA ARG A 764 -22.88 30.87 -13.30
C ARG A 764 -24.29 31.11 -13.82
N ILE A 765 -25.17 30.11 -13.73
CA ILE A 765 -26.58 30.25 -14.09
C ILE A 765 -27.33 31.17 -13.13
N VAL A 766 -27.04 31.13 -11.82
CA VAL A 766 -27.57 32.11 -10.86
C VAL A 766 -27.15 33.53 -11.24
N GLN A 767 -25.86 33.76 -11.50
CA GLN A 767 -25.35 35.07 -11.95
C GLN A 767 -25.98 35.54 -13.27
N LEU A 768 -26.18 34.63 -14.23
CA LEU A 768 -26.85 34.95 -15.49
C LEU A 768 -28.32 35.32 -15.28
N ASN A 769 -29.03 34.56 -14.42
CA ASN A 769 -30.40 34.86 -14.02
C ASN A 769 -30.51 36.23 -13.35
N ASP A 770 -29.61 36.58 -12.42
CA ASP A 770 -29.59 37.89 -11.76
C ASP A 770 -29.39 39.03 -12.78
N LEU A 771 -28.50 38.85 -13.77
CA LEU A 771 -28.26 39.82 -14.84
C LEU A 771 -29.47 40.00 -15.77
N VAL A 772 -30.20 38.92 -16.11
CA VAL A 772 -31.40 39.02 -16.97
C VAL A 772 -32.68 39.35 -16.20
N ALA A 773 -32.70 39.22 -14.88
CA ALA A 773 -33.82 39.62 -14.02
C ALA A 773 -34.03 41.14 -13.98
N ALA A 774 -32.98 41.91 -14.29
CA ALA A 774 -33.09 43.37 -14.49
C ALA A 774 -33.96 43.75 -15.70
N PHE A 775 -34.23 42.82 -16.63
CA PHE A 775 -34.97 43.08 -17.85
C PHE A 775 -36.40 42.53 -17.81
N ARG A 776 -37.39 43.42 -17.94
CA ARG A 776 -38.82 43.08 -17.99
C ARG A 776 -39.23 42.77 -19.43
N THR A 777 -39.51 41.52 -19.75
CA THR A 777 -39.77 41.06 -21.14
C THR A 777 -41.24 40.84 -21.47
N GLY A 778 -42.15 40.99 -20.51
CA GLY A 778 -43.60 40.98 -20.71
C GLY A 778 -44.36 41.30 -19.41
N PRO A 779 -45.69 41.42 -19.45
CA PRO A 779 -46.52 41.49 -18.25
C PRO A 779 -46.36 40.20 -17.44
N GLU A 780 -46.34 40.30 -16.10
CA GLU A 780 -46.14 39.18 -15.18
C GLU A 780 -47.34 38.22 -15.20
N GLY A 781 -47.31 37.27 -16.13
CA GLY A 781 -48.27 36.18 -16.27
C GLY A 781 -48.10 35.09 -15.23
N ALA A 782 -48.41 35.40 -13.97
CA ALA A 782 -48.90 34.49 -12.92
C ALA A 782 -48.34 33.04 -12.88
N THR A 783 -47.09 32.85 -12.44
CA THR A 783 -46.58 31.55 -11.92
C THR A 783 -45.75 31.71 -10.64
N ALA A 784 -46.23 32.53 -9.70
CA ALA A 784 -45.74 32.56 -8.32
C ALA A 784 -46.88 32.27 -7.34
N SER A 785 -47.18 30.98 -7.14
CA SER A 785 -47.89 30.51 -5.95
C SER A 785 -47.09 29.39 -5.32
N SER A 786 -46.64 29.61 -4.08
CA SER A 786 -45.95 28.61 -3.28
C SER A 786 -46.91 27.46 -2.93
N ALA A 787 -46.67 26.29 -3.51
CA ALA A 787 -47.20 25.04 -2.98
C ALA A 787 -46.11 24.39 -2.12
N ASN A 788 -46.36 24.30 -0.80
CA ASN A 788 -45.47 23.60 0.13
C ASN A 788 -45.29 22.14 -0.31
N TYR A 789 -44.09 21.79 -0.77
CA TYR A 789 -43.75 20.39 -1.05
C TYR A 789 -43.31 19.68 0.23
N THR A 790 -44.27 19.14 0.99
CA THR A 790 -43.98 18.07 1.94
C THR A 790 -43.72 16.78 1.16
N PRO A 791 -42.57 16.10 1.34
CA PRO A 791 -42.28 14.88 0.62
C PRO A 791 -43.14 13.72 1.14
N ALA A 792 -43.79 13.01 0.22
CA ALA A 792 -44.42 11.71 0.46
C ALA A 792 -43.66 10.64 -0.36
N PRO A 793 -43.53 9.40 0.13
CA PRO A 793 -42.59 8.43 -0.43
C PRO A 793 -43.05 7.90 -1.79
N VAL A 794 -42.12 7.82 -2.74
CA VAL A 794 -42.36 7.28 -4.08
C VAL A 794 -42.48 5.76 -4.01
N ARG A 795 -43.62 5.22 -4.44
CA ARG A 795 -43.78 3.78 -4.72
C ARG A 795 -43.61 3.54 -6.21
N ALA A 796 -42.65 2.70 -6.58
CA ALA A 796 -42.35 2.42 -7.97
C ALA A 796 -43.46 1.63 -8.68
N THR A 797 -43.77 2.02 -9.92
CA THR A 797 -44.41 1.17 -10.93
C THR A 797 -43.78 1.47 -12.29
N ALA A 798 -43.18 0.46 -12.92
CA ALA A 798 -42.56 0.56 -14.24
C ALA A 798 -43.58 0.37 -15.38
N SER A 799 -43.38 1.05 -16.50
CA SER A 799 -43.70 0.55 -17.85
C SER A 799 -43.02 1.40 -18.92
N GLY A 800 -42.27 0.76 -19.81
CA GLY A 800 -41.19 1.38 -20.56
C GLY A 800 -41.54 2.23 -21.79
N THR A 801 -40.53 2.96 -22.25
CA THR A 801 -40.12 3.04 -23.66
C THR A 801 -38.72 3.64 -23.74
N ALA A 802 -37.76 2.87 -24.29
CA ALA A 802 -36.32 3.14 -24.30
C ALA A 802 -35.67 3.27 -22.90
N SER A 803 -34.48 2.68 -22.71
CA SER A 803 -33.74 2.83 -21.45
C SER A 803 -32.98 4.15 -21.45
N GLU A 804 -33.10 4.90 -20.35
CA GLU A 804 -32.44 6.19 -20.11
C GLU A 804 -30.94 6.21 -20.51
N PRO A 805 -30.12 5.17 -20.22
CA PRO A 805 -28.71 5.15 -20.61
C PRO A 805 -28.45 5.27 -22.12
N GLU A 806 -29.35 4.74 -22.95
CA GLU A 806 -29.17 4.78 -24.41
C GLU A 806 -29.49 6.16 -24.99
N ARG A 807 -30.41 6.91 -24.34
CA ARG A 807 -30.69 8.31 -24.65
C ARG A 807 -29.54 9.21 -24.23
N LEU A 808 -28.98 8.98 -23.04
CA LEU A 808 -27.83 9.71 -22.51
C LEU A 808 -26.56 9.47 -23.34
N ARG A 809 -26.29 8.23 -23.79
CA ARG A 809 -25.14 7.95 -24.68
C ARG A 809 -25.20 8.74 -26.00
N LYS A 810 -26.37 8.83 -26.63
CA LYS A 810 -26.55 9.59 -27.88
C LYS A 810 -26.38 11.10 -27.69
N LEU A 811 -26.78 11.64 -26.54
CA LEU A 811 -26.53 13.04 -26.17
C LEU A 811 -25.04 13.32 -25.92
N ALA A 812 -24.33 12.41 -25.25
CA ALA A 812 -22.88 12.53 -25.03
C ALA A 812 -22.08 12.43 -26.35
N GLU A 813 -22.41 11.46 -27.23
CA GLU A 813 -21.77 11.32 -28.55
C GLU A 813 -21.97 12.57 -29.43
N ALA A 814 -23.14 13.21 -29.36
CA ALA A 814 -23.40 14.47 -30.05
C ALA A 814 -22.62 15.67 -29.47
N ALA A 815 -22.41 15.72 -28.15
CA ALA A 815 -21.72 16.82 -27.47
C ALA A 815 -20.19 16.80 -27.66
N PHE A 816 -19.57 15.62 -27.71
CA PHE A 816 -18.10 15.48 -27.77
C PHE A 816 -17.52 15.25 -29.17
N GLY A 817 -18.36 15.06 -30.20
CA GLY A 817 -17.91 14.72 -31.56
C GLY A 817 -17.17 15.82 -32.34
N GLN A 818 -17.18 17.08 -31.89
CA GLN A 818 -16.64 18.22 -32.67
C GLN A 818 -15.20 18.64 -32.34
N SER A 819 -14.52 18.02 -31.36
CA SER A 819 -13.14 18.37 -31.00
C SER A 819 -12.18 17.20 -31.11
N ARG A 820 -11.86 16.80 -32.35
CA ARG A 820 -10.73 15.90 -32.64
C ARG A 820 -9.98 16.34 -33.88
N ALA A 821 -9.08 17.30 -33.69
CA ALA A 821 -8.02 17.57 -34.67
C ALA A 821 -7.09 16.35 -34.76
N GLU A 822 -6.65 16.05 -35.98
CA GLU A 822 -5.95 14.82 -36.32
C GLU A 822 -4.47 14.87 -35.93
N ALA A 823 -3.98 13.80 -35.28
CA ALA A 823 -2.57 13.62 -34.92
C ALA A 823 -2.08 12.26 -35.46
N PRO A 824 -0.83 12.15 -35.94
CA PRO A 824 -0.42 11.05 -36.81
C PRO A 824 -0.23 9.72 -36.07
N ALA A 825 -0.67 8.63 -36.70
CA ALA A 825 -0.60 7.29 -36.14
C ALA A 825 0.84 6.77 -36.02
N ARG A 826 1.19 6.21 -34.85
CA ARG A 826 2.32 5.29 -34.69
C ARG A 826 1.86 3.85 -34.96
N PRO A 827 2.72 2.98 -35.54
CA PRO A 827 2.34 1.61 -35.87
C PRO A 827 2.16 0.74 -34.62
N ALA A 828 1.17 -0.15 -34.66
CA ALA A 828 0.85 -1.08 -33.57
C ALA A 828 1.89 -2.23 -33.45
N PRO A 829 2.14 -2.76 -32.24
CA PRO A 829 2.99 -3.92 -32.06
C PRO A 829 2.34 -5.18 -32.65
N ALA A 830 3.15 -6.01 -33.32
CA ALA A 830 2.66 -7.23 -33.96
C ALA A 830 2.22 -8.28 -32.92
N LYS A 831 1.00 -8.82 -33.08
CA LYS A 831 0.56 -10.01 -32.34
C LYS A 831 1.43 -11.19 -32.70
N LYS A 832 2.23 -11.66 -31.74
CA LYS A 832 3.06 -12.86 -31.87
C LYS A 832 2.17 -14.09 -31.66
N VAL A 833 1.78 -14.75 -32.75
CA VAL A 833 1.04 -16.02 -32.70
C VAL A 833 1.92 -17.07 -32.02
N VAL A 834 1.44 -17.62 -30.91
CA VAL A 834 2.05 -18.80 -30.26
C VAL A 834 1.37 -20.04 -30.82
N ASN A 835 2.17 -21.00 -31.29
CA ASN A 835 1.67 -22.28 -31.79
C ASN A 835 0.98 -23.08 -30.67
N SER A 836 -0.35 -23.19 -30.73
CA SER A 836 -1.05 -24.32 -30.12
C SER A 836 -0.82 -25.56 -30.99
N ARG A 837 0.00 -26.49 -30.49
CA ARG A 837 -0.02 -27.86 -31.03
C ARG A 837 -1.29 -28.55 -30.55
N ALA A 838 -1.94 -29.27 -31.46
CA ALA A 838 -3.18 -29.97 -31.20
C ALA A 838 -3.04 -31.00 -30.08
N ASN A 839 -4.07 -31.04 -29.23
CA ASN A 839 -4.70 -32.27 -28.75
C ASN A 839 -6.14 -31.93 -28.35
N ASP A 840 -7.11 -32.32 -29.18
CA ASP A 840 -8.52 -32.33 -28.82
C ASP A 840 -8.76 -33.42 -27.77
N ALA A 841 -9.20 -33.05 -26.56
CA ALA A 841 -9.86 -33.97 -25.63
C ALA A 841 -10.59 -33.24 -24.48
N GLY A 842 -11.84 -32.83 -24.73
CA GLY A 842 -12.89 -32.69 -23.72
C GLY A 842 -12.82 -31.52 -22.73
N TRP A 843 -13.98 -30.90 -22.51
CA TRP A 843 -14.62 -30.54 -21.22
C TRP A 843 -15.70 -29.49 -21.53
N GLU A 844 -16.85 -29.97 -22.02
CA GLU A 844 -18.12 -29.26 -21.79
C GLU A 844 -18.60 -29.61 -20.36
N GLU A 845 -19.37 -28.70 -19.75
CA GLU A 845 -19.79 -28.68 -18.33
C GLU A 845 -18.65 -28.56 -17.30
N PHE A 846 -18.30 -27.31 -16.96
CA PHE A 846 -18.53 -26.76 -15.61
C PHE A 846 -18.65 -25.23 -15.62
#